data_AF-A0A518DBN2-F1
#
_entry.id   AF-A0A518DBN2-F1
#
_cell.length_a   1.000
_cell.length_b   1.000
_cell.length_c   1.000
_cell.angle_alpha   90.00
_cell.angle_beta   90.00
_cell.angle_gamma   90.00
#
_symmetry.space_group_name_H-M   'P 1'
#
loop_
_entity.id
_entity.type
_entity.pdbx_description
1 polymer ?
#
loop_
_entity_poly.entity_id
_entity_poly.type
_entity_poly.pdbx_seq_one_letter_code
_entity_poly.pdbx_strand_id
1 'polypeptide(L)'
;MPTHARYAVGALSMRRVCAALLVAVASITGLQQSNGAESAAIESALAQAGDNAAELREALATVPEPQRPGMRFLIAHMPADDLQELSAEFLVEHVVYAYRAWEESPWREQVDEALFFNDVLPYASVNERRDQWRKDFYERFTPMVKGVNTPGEAAAKLNNEIFPLLKVKYSKRRRKADQSPYETIQSGLASCTGLSVLLIDACRSVGVPARFVGTPLWSDNSGNHSWVEVWDGGWHFTGAAEPAGMELDRGWFGGRASRAQRDNPRYAIYATSFRHTPLSFPMVWDRRNQSVSAVNVSDRYTSKDEAVPEGSTSVRFCVVDPATRQRVQCTLSVEDSSGQTRFSGETKDERFDGNDHLSATLPGGERYRVVARREGVVVEQEIEAHGDEQLVTLRLPGADDPVQQLVGYLAEPRDTRPPLADQPFAKTGLTREQAERGQQMLWEDHEKMIRETRAQEMEAKTLVDGDFTMPFAYTVFGEKPPGGRSLYISMHGGGGTAERVNTQQWKNQQRLYRPAEGVYLAPRAPTDTWNLWQMPHIDRLFTRLIEDLIVLEDVDPDRVYVMGYSAGGDGAFQLAPRMADRWAAAAMMAGHPGDASPLGLRNIGFAVYMGGRDGAYKRNEHAARWKEKLAELRSADPEGYFHKVTIYPEKGHWMDGEDASALPWLAAQTRNPLPEKVVWQQDNITHDRFYWLSIGDQPVKKGATIVATRDAQQVSIEADGIDEVTVLLNDEMLDLDKPLRITSGERVLFEGTPERTIAMLSKTLDERGDPRGVFSAAVTVRPGGDAAGE
;
A
#
# COMPACT_ATOMS: atom_id res chain seq x y z
N MET A 1 74.38 -23.03 47.31
CA MET A 1 75.22 -24.25 47.22
C MET A 1 74.91 -24.95 45.89
N PRO A 2 75.91 -25.47 45.17
CA PRO A 2 76.61 -24.63 44.19
C PRO A 2 76.88 -25.32 42.83
N THR A 3 77.59 -24.57 41.95
CA THR A 3 78.58 -25.05 40.95
C THR A 3 78.08 -25.73 39.66
N HIS A 4 78.64 -25.54 38.46
CA HIS A 4 79.88 -24.90 37.98
C HIS A 4 79.72 -24.57 36.48
N ALA A 5 80.28 -23.44 36.04
CA ALA A 5 80.65 -23.18 34.66
C ALA A 5 82.15 -23.42 34.48
N ARG A 6 82.59 -24.16 33.43
CA ARG A 6 83.87 -23.95 32.73
C ARG A 6 83.85 -24.48 31.29
N TYR A 7 83.97 -23.51 30.36
CA TYR A 7 84.71 -23.46 29.10
C TYR A 7 84.79 -24.66 28.14
N ALA A 8 84.28 -24.43 26.91
CA ALA A 8 84.90 -24.90 25.67
C ALA A 8 84.73 -23.83 24.56
N VAL A 9 85.71 -22.93 24.48
CA VAL A 9 85.93 -22.05 23.32
C VAL A 9 86.54 -22.90 22.22
N GLY A 10 85.77 -23.15 21.16
CA GLY A 10 86.20 -23.97 20.03
C GLY A 10 85.10 -24.28 19.00
N ALA A 11 83.82 -24.12 19.36
CA ALA A 11 82.70 -24.49 18.48
C ALA A 11 82.02 -23.32 17.73
N LEU A 12 82.42 -22.06 17.95
CA LEU A 12 81.67 -20.89 17.46
C LEU A 12 81.98 -20.48 16.01
N SER A 13 83.16 -20.80 15.47
CA SER A 13 83.51 -20.45 14.07
C SER A 13 82.91 -21.42 13.05
N MET A 14 82.69 -22.68 13.43
CA MET A 14 82.19 -23.72 12.53
C MET A 14 80.64 -23.73 12.50
N ARG A 15 79.97 -23.33 13.58
CA ARG A 15 78.49 -23.25 13.65
C ARG A 15 77.88 -22.09 12.85
N ARG A 16 78.58 -20.95 12.69
CA ARG A 16 78.09 -19.84 11.84
C ARG A 16 78.28 -20.11 10.35
N VAL A 17 79.34 -20.80 9.96
CA VAL A 17 79.57 -21.25 8.58
C VAL A 17 78.61 -22.39 8.21
N CYS A 18 78.37 -23.36 9.10
CA CYS A 18 77.39 -24.42 8.86
C CYS A 18 75.94 -23.91 8.86
N ALA A 19 75.57 -22.92 9.68
CA ALA A 19 74.22 -22.34 9.65
C ALA A 19 73.96 -21.50 8.38
N ALA A 20 74.95 -20.75 7.90
CA ALA A 20 74.86 -20.03 6.62
C ALA A 20 74.82 -20.99 5.42
N LEU A 21 75.57 -22.11 5.46
CA LEU A 21 75.49 -23.17 4.45
C LEU A 21 74.19 -23.98 4.52
N LEU A 22 73.61 -24.23 5.71
CA LEU A 22 72.32 -24.92 5.85
C LEU A 22 71.15 -24.06 5.39
N VAL A 23 71.19 -22.73 5.62
CA VAL A 23 70.20 -21.81 5.05
C VAL A 23 70.39 -21.66 3.54
N ALA A 24 71.62 -21.57 3.05
CA ALA A 24 71.88 -21.53 1.60
C ALA A 24 71.47 -22.84 0.90
N VAL A 25 71.76 -24.01 1.49
CA VAL A 25 71.37 -25.31 0.93
C VAL A 25 69.86 -25.52 1.03
N ALA A 26 69.19 -25.12 2.12
CA ALA A 26 67.73 -25.17 2.24
C ALA A 26 67.03 -24.23 1.24
N SER A 27 67.58 -23.03 1.01
CA SER A 27 67.12 -22.09 -0.01
C SER A 27 67.36 -22.61 -1.43
N ILE A 28 68.51 -23.26 -1.69
CA ILE A 28 68.82 -23.88 -2.99
C ILE A 28 67.93 -25.10 -3.26
N THR A 29 67.68 -25.95 -2.25
CA THR A 29 66.74 -27.09 -2.39
C THR A 29 65.29 -26.62 -2.51
N GLY A 30 64.89 -25.53 -1.84
CA GLY A 30 63.57 -24.92 -1.98
C GLY A 30 63.35 -24.28 -3.35
N LEU A 31 64.36 -23.57 -3.88
CA LEU A 31 64.37 -23.01 -5.24
C LEU A 31 64.41 -24.10 -6.33
N GLN A 32 65.09 -25.22 -6.09
CA GLN A 32 65.09 -26.37 -7.00
C GLN A 32 63.75 -27.14 -6.97
N GLN A 33 63.09 -27.24 -5.81
CA GLN A 33 61.75 -27.85 -5.70
C GLN A 33 60.67 -26.97 -6.34
N SER A 34 60.70 -25.66 -6.14
CA SER A 34 59.75 -24.72 -6.75
C SER A 34 59.89 -24.67 -8.27
N ASN A 35 61.13 -24.61 -8.79
CA ASN A 35 61.38 -24.65 -10.24
C ASN A 35 60.98 -25.99 -10.86
N GLY A 36 61.13 -27.10 -10.13
CA GLY A 36 60.70 -28.42 -10.60
C GLY A 36 59.17 -28.58 -10.67
N ALA A 37 58.44 -28.08 -9.68
CA ALA A 37 56.98 -28.11 -9.66
C ALA A 37 56.34 -27.18 -10.71
N GLU A 38 56.89 -25.96 -10.87
CA GLU A 38 56.46 -25.03 -11.91
C GLU A 38 56.72 -25.61 -13.31
N SER A 39 57.91 -26.18 -13.54
CA SER A 39 58.24 -26.82 -14.83
C SER A 39 57.29 -27.99 -15.13
N ALA A 40 56.94 -28.80 -14.14
CA ALA A 40 55.98 -29.89 -14.31
C ALA A 40 54.56 -29.38 -14.65
N ALA A 41 54.13 -28.27 -14.05
CA ALA A 41 52.83 -27.67 -14.35
C ALA A 41 52.77 -27.13 -15.79
N ILE A 42 53.83 -26.49 -16.27
CA ILE A 42 53.93 -26.01 -17.66
C ILE A 42 53.93 -27.18 -18.65
N GLU A 43 54.71 -28.24 -18.39
CA GLU A 43 54.71 -29.43 -19.26
C GLU A 43 53.32 -30.09 -19.30
N SER A 44 52.61 -30.14 -18.17
CA SER A 44 51.22 -30.62 -18.13
C SER A 44 50.28 -29.74 -18.94
N ALA A 45 50.41 -28.41 -18.85
CA ALA A 45 49.62 -27.46 -19.62
C ALA A 45 49.89 -27.57 -21.13
N LEU A 46 51.17 -27.68 -21.53
CA LEU A 46 51.56 -27.90 -22.92
C LEU A 46 51.03 -29.23 -23.49
N ALA A 47 50.94 -30.28 -22.66
CA ALA A 47 50.32 -31.53 -23.08
C ALA A 47 48.80 -31.39 -23.28
N GLN A 48 48.11 -30.64 -22.42
CA GLN A 48 46.67 -30.38 -22.52
C GLN A 48 46.29 -29.47 -23.70
N ALA A 49 47.21 -28.58 -24.12
CA ALA A 49 47.04 -27.67 -25.24
C ALA A 49 46.94 -28.37 -26.61
N GLY A 50 47.40 -29.63 -26.72
CA GLY A 50 47.40 -30.37 -27.99
C GLY A 50 48.18 -29.64 -29.08
N ASP A 51 47.56 -29.42 -30.24
CA ASP A 51 48.18 -28.72 -31.38
C ASP A 51 48.52 -27.26 -31.05
N ASN A 52 47.79 -26.62 -30.12
CA ASN A 52 48.03 -25.23 -29.71
C ASN A 52 49.27 -25.05 -28.82
N ALA A 53 49.95 -26.14 -28.44
CA ALA A 53 51.21 -26.06 -27.69
C ALA A 53 52.33 -25.31 -28.44
N ALA A 54 52.21 -25.13 -29.77
CA ALA A 54 53.11 -24.29 -30.55
C ALA A 54 52.95 -22.80 -30.19
N GLU A 55 51.73 -22.31 -30.11
CA GLU A 55 51.41 -20.92 -29.72
C GLU A 55 51.89 -20.62 -28.29
N LEU A 56 51.69 -21.55 -27.35
CA LEU A 56 52.13 -21.36 -25.96
C LEU A 56 53.66 -21.30 -25.83
N ARG A 57 54.40 -22.08 -26.65
CA ARG A 57 55.87 -22.01 -26.69
C ARG A 57 56.36 -20.72 -27.34
N GLU A 58 55.70 -20.28 -28.41
CA GLU A 58 55.97 -19.00 -29.07
C GLU A 58 55.75 -17.84 -28.09
N ALA A 59 54.66 -17.87 -27.32
CA ALA A 59 54.38 -16.86 -26.28
C ALA A 59 55.50 -16.77 -25.23
N LEU A 60 56.00 -17.92 -24.75
CA LEU A 60 57.11 -17.99 -23.80
C LEU A 60 58.45 -17.49 -24.39
N ALA A 61 58.68 -17.71 -25.68
CA ALA A 61 59.88 -17.27 -26.37
C ALA A 61 59.87 -15.75 -26.63
N THR A 62 58.71 -15.23 -27.03
CA THR A 62 58.53 -13.86 -27.53
C THR A 62 58.27 -12.84 -26.41
N VAL A 63 57.66 -13.23 -25.29
CA VAL A 63 57.45 -12.33 -24.15
C VAL A 63 58.80 -11.82 -23.59
N PRO A 64 58.91 -10.54 -23.18
CA PRO A 64 60.13 -9.99 -22.59
C PRO A 64 60.64 -10.83 -21.42
N GLU A 65 61.96 -11.01 -21.31
CA GLU A 65 62.58 -11.90 -20.33
C GLU A 65 62.14 -11.64 -18.87
N PRO A 66 62.05 -10.38 -18.38
CA PRO A 66 61.56 -10.08 -17.04
C PRO A 66 60.09 -10.45 -16.80
N GLN A 67 59.32 -10.65 -17.87
CA GLN A 67 57.87 -10.91 -17.84
C GLN A 67 57.53 -12.39 -18.04
N ARG A 68 58.52 -13.23 -18.35
CA ARG A 68 58.36 -14.69 -18.48
C ARG A 68 57.76 -15.37 -17.25
N PRO A 69 58.06 -14.97 -16.00
CA PRO A 69 57.41 -15.55 -14.82
C PRO A 69 55.87 -15.40 -14.87
N GLY A 70 55.36 -14.24 -15.29
CA GLY A 70 53.92 -14.03 -15.47
C GLY A 70 53.33 -14.87 -16.60
N MET A 71 54.02 -14.98 -17.74
CA MET A 71 53.58 -15.85 -18.83
C MET A 71 53.49 -17.32 -18.40
N ARG A 72 54.48 -17.80 -17.64
CA ARG A 72 54.45 -19.14 -17.05
C ARG A 72 53.29 -19.30 -16.09
N PHE A 73 53.06 -18.32 -15.21
CA PHE A 73 51.92 -18.34 -14.31
C PHE A 73 50.58 -18.49 -15.06
N LEU A 74 50.38 -17.73 -16.15
CA LEU A 74 49.17 -17.85 -16.96
C LEU A 74 49.03 -19.24 -17.57
N ILE A 75 50.09 -19.77 -18.20
CA ILE A 75 50.07 -21.10 -18.82
C ILE A 75 49.83 -22.21 -17.80
N ALA A 76 50.40 -22.10 -16.61
CA ALA A 76 50.24 -23.10 -15.55
C ALA A 76 48.82 -23.16 -14.95
N HIS A 77 48.00 -22.12 -15.15
CA HIS A 77 46.74 -21.95 -14.42
C HIS A 77 45.52 -21.63 -15.29
N MET A 78 45.70 -21.34 -16.58
CA MET A 78 44.57 -21.08 -17.45
C MET A 78 43.70 -22.33 -17.69
N PRO A 79 42.39 -22.16 -17.92
CA PRO A 79 41.48 -23.24 -18.30
C PRO A 79 41.93 -24.05 -19.52
N ALA A 80 41.49 -25.31 -19.60
CA ALA A 80 41.84 -26.21 -20.69
C ALA A 80 41.46 -25.66 -22.08
N ASP A 81 40.29 -25.03 -22.21
CA ASP A 81 39.84 -24.42 -23.46
C ASP A 81 40.79 -23.28 -23.88
N ASP A 82 41.24 -22.47 -22.92
CA ASP A 82 42.17 -21.37 -23.19
C ASP A 82 43.56 -21.89 -23.62
N LEU A 83 44.02 -23.03 -23.06
CA LEU A 83 45.25 -23.71 -23.52
C LEU A 83 45.13 -24.17 -24.97
N GLN A 84 43.94 -24.53 -25.43
CA GLN A 84 43.68 -25.07 -26.77
C GLN A 84 43.38 -24.00 -27.82
N GLU A 85 42.99 -22.79 -27.40
CA GLU A 85 42.47 -21.76 -28.32
C GLU A 85 43.26 -20.44 -28.33
N LEU A 86 43.93 -20.05 -27.24
CA LEU A 86 44.58 -18.73 -27.18
C LEU A 86 45.90 -18.70 -27.98
N SER A 87 46.04 -17.66 -28.80
CA SER A 87 47.24 -17.42 -29.60
C SER A 87 48.38 -16.78 -28.80
N ALA A 88 49.60 -16.93 -29.30
CA ALA A 88 50.78 -16.28 -28.77
C ALA A 88 50.64 -14.75 -28.79
N GLU A 89 50.06 -14.20 -29.86
CA GLU A 89 49.81 -12.76 -30.00
C GLU A 89 48.90 -12.22 -28.88
N PHE A 90 47.79 -12.92 -28.60
CA PHE A 90 46.88 -12.57 -27.51
C PHE A 90 47.60 -12.53 -26.17
N LEU A 91 48.32 -13.62 -25.84
CA LEU A 91 48.99 -13.78 -24.56
C LEU A 91 50.13 -12.77 -24.38
N VAL A 92 50.92 -12.53 -25.42
CA VAL A 92 52.06 -11.60 -25.37
C VAL A 92 51.58 -10.16 -25.20
N GLU A 93 50.60 -9.70 -25.99
CA GLU A 93 50.05 -8.34 -25.80
C GLU A 93 49.51 -8.17 -24.38
N HIS A 94 48.76 -9.17 -23.91
CA HIS A 94 48.15 -9.15 -22.60
C HIS A 94 49.17 -9.03 -21.48
N VAL A 95 50.20 -9.89 -21.48
CA VAL A 95 51.26 -9.88 -20.46
C VAL A 95 52.03 -8.56 -20.52
N VAL A 96 52.42 -8.10 -21.71
CA VAL A 96 53.18 -6.85 -21.87
C VAL A 96 52.43 -5.67 -21.28
N TYR A 97 51.13 -5.52 -21.58
CA TYR A 97 50.34 -4.42 -21.03
C TYR A 97 50.00 -4.60 -19.54
N ALA A 98 49.84 -5.82 -19.04
CA ALA A 98 49.66 -6.06 -17.61
C ALA A 98 50.90 -5.63 -16.80
N TYR A 99 52.10 -6.00 -17.25
CA TYR A 99 53.34 -5.56 -16.62
C TYR A 99 53.52 -4.06 -16.75
N ARG A 100 53.23 -3.48 -17.93
CA ARG A 100 53.29 -2.03 -18.13
C ARG A 100 52.38 -1.28 -17.16
N ALA A 101 51.13 -1.70 -17.01
CA ALA A 101 50.18 -1.10 -16.09
C ALA A 101 50.65 -1.21 -14.64
N TRP A 102 51.19 -2.37 -14.25
CA TRP A 102 51.73 -2.57 -12.91
C TRP A 102 52.96 -1.71 -12.65
N GLU A 103 53.93 -1.67 -13.57
CA GLU A 103 55.19 -0.89 -13.46
C GLU A 103 54.97 0.62 -13.49
N GLU A 104 54.05 1.12 -14.31
CA GLU A 104 53.76 2.56 -14.44
C GLU A 104 52.81 3.08 -13.34
N SER A 105 52.18 2.20 -12.55
CA SER A 105 51.22 2.59 -11.51
C SER A 105 51.88 3.22 -10.27
N PRO A 106 51.27 4.26 -9.65
CA PRO A 106 51.76 4.84 -8.39
C PRO A 106 51.79 3.87 -7.20
N TRP A 107 51.02 2.79 -7.26
CA TRP A 107 50.90 1.78 -6.21
C TRP A 107 51.68 0.49 -6.52
N ARG A 108 52.63 0.52 -7.45
CA ARG A 108 53.50 -0.62 -7.77
C ARG A 108 54.04 -1.31 -6.52
N GLU A 109 54.62 -0.55 -5.59
CA GLU A 109 55.22 -1.06 -4.35
C GLU A 109 54.20 -1.66 -3.36
N GLN A 110 52.89 -1.42 -3.56
CA GLN A 110 51.80 -1.97 -2.73
C GLN A 110 51.29 -3.32 -3.26
N VAL A 111 51.69 -3.69 -4.48
CA VAL A 111 51.24 -4.91 -5.17
C VAL A 111 52.45 -5.82 -5.36
N ASP A 112 52.55 -6.86 -4.53
CA ASP A 112 53.60 -7.87 -4.69
C ASP A 112 53.35 -8.76 -5.92
N GLU A 113 54.37 -9.55 -6.28
CA GLU A 113 54.31 -10.41 -7.47
C GLU A 113 53.20 -11.48 -7.40
N ALA A 114 52.93 -12.03 -6.21
CA ALA A 114 51.90 -13.06 -6.05
C ALA A 114 50.50 -12.48 -6.26
N LEU A 115 50.25 -11.28 -5.75
CA LEU A 115 49.02 -10.53 -5.95
C LEU A 115 48.89 -10.05 -7.41
N PHE A 116 49.97 -9.56 -8.01
CA PHE A 116 49.99 -9.18 -9.42
C PHE A 116 49.59 -10.37 -10.31
N PHE A 117 50.23 -11.53 -10.13
CA PHE A 117 49.92 -12.73 -10.92
C PHE A 117 48.48 -13.19 -10.79
N ASN A 118 47.91 -13.15 -9.60
CA ASN A 118 46.59 -13.73 -9.36
C ASN A 118 45.43 -12.73 -9.59
N ASP A 119 45.66 -11.42 -9.46
CA ASP A 119 44.57 -10.44 -9.36
C ASP A 119 44.74 -9.20 -10.28
N VAL A 120 45.87 -9.06 -10.99
CA VAL A 120 46.06 -8.02 -12.04
C VAL A 120 46.29 -8.64 -13.42
N LEU A 121 47.22 -9.59 -13.49
CA LEU A 121 47.65 -10.28 -14.70
C LEU A 121 46.55 -11.08 -15.41
N PRO A 122 45.55 -11.71 -14.75
CA PRO A 122 44.58 -12.54 -15.46
C PRO A 122 43.77 -11.77 -16.52
N TYR A 123 43.54 -12.41 -17.67
CA TYR A 123 42.75 -11.89 -18.79
C TYR A 123 41.25 -12.11 -18.66
N ALA A 124 40.84 -12.92 -17.68
CA ALA A 124 39.45 -13.24 -17.40
C ALA A 124 39.19 -13.28 -15.88
N SER A 125 37.93 -13.19 -15.52
CA SER A 125 37.40 -13.24 -14.16
C SER A 125 36.59 -14.51 -13.92
N VAL A 126 35.80 -14.95 -14.90
CA VAL A 126 34.94 -16.15 -14.89
C VAL A 126 35.03 -16.87 -16.26
N ASN A 127 33.89 -17.31 -16.81
CA ASN A 127 33.76 -17.97 -18.10
C ASN A 127 33.37 -17.01 -19.25
N GLU A 128 33.58 -15.70 -19.10
CA GLU A 128 33.25 -14.72 -20.13
C GLU A 128 34.06 -14.94 -21.42
N ARG A 129 33.56 -14.43 -22.56
CA ARG A 129 34.31 -14.49 -23.83
C ARG A 129 35.67 -13.82 -23.67
N ARG A 130 36.74 -14.43 -24.20
CA ARG A 130 38.09 -13.86 -24.19
C ARG A 130 38.16 -12.70 -25.19
N ASP A 131 38.37 -11.50 -24.68
CA ASP A 131 38.49 -10.26 -25.47
C ASP A 131 39.91 -9.70 -25.36
N GLN A 132 40.46 -9.16 -26.45
CA GLN A 132 41.70 -8.36 -26.42
C GLN A 132 41.39 -6.95 -25.91
N TRP A 133 41.06 -6.85 -24.63
CA TRP A 133 40.64 -5.60 -24.00
C TRP A 133 41.79 -4.86 -23.32
N ARG A 134 42.88 -5.56 -22.97
CA ARG A 134 43.91 -5.06 -22.06
C ARG A 134 44.56 -3.77 -22.53
N LYS A 135 45.03 -3.75 -23.78
CA LYS A 135 45.65 -2.56 -24.39
C LYS A 135 44.66 -1.41 -24.53
N ASP A 136 43.48 -1.69 -25.07
CA ASP A 136 42.42 -0.69 -25.26
C ASP A 136 42.03 -0.03 -23.92
N PHE A 137 41.81 -0.83 -22.89
CA PHE A 137 41.43 -0.33 -21.57
C PHE A 137 42.59 0.39 -20.87
N TYR A 138 43.83 -0.07 -21.06
CA TYR A 138 45.01 0.65 -20.58
C TYR A 138 45.04 2.08 -21.15
N GLU A 139 44.93 2.21 -22.48
CA GLU A 139 44.97 3.49 -23.17
C GLU A 139 43.79 4.39 -22.79
N ARG A 140 42.59 3.81 -22.61
CA ARG A 140 41.37 4.56 -22.24
C ARG A 140 41.34 5.02 -20.79
N PHE A 141 41.74 4.17 -19.85
CA PHE A 141 41.45 4.38 -18.42
C PHE A 141 42.65 4.88 -17.61
N THR A 142 43.88 4.67 -18.08
CA THR A 142 45.07 5.25 -17.42
C THR A 142 44.97 6.78 -17.27
N PRO A 143 44.48 7.55 -18.27
CA PRO A 143 44.28 8.99 -18.10
C PRO A 143 43.30 9.38 -16.99
N MET A 144 42.31 8.52 -16.68
CA MET A 144 41.30 8.80 -15.66
C MET A 144 41.89 8.73 -14.26
N VAL A 145 42.78 7.78 -14.00
CA VAL A 145 43.39 7.60 -12.67
C VAL A 145 44.63 8.48 -12.46
N LYS A 146 44.89 9.44 -13.35
CA LYS A 146 46.02 10.36 -13.22
C LYS A 146 45.90 11.19 -11.94
N GLY A 147 46.94 11.15 -11.11
CA GLY A 147 47.01 11.88 -9.84
C GLY A 147 46.39 11.13 -8.65
N VAL A 148 45.89 9.91 -8.86
CA VAL A 148 45.44 9.00 -7.80
C VAL A 148 46.62 8.18 -7.28
N ASN A 149 46.72 7.97 -5.96
CA ASN A 149 47.92 7.37 -5.35
C ASN A 149 47.69 5.99 -4.72
N THR A 150 46.43 5.56 -4.58
CA THR A 150 46.07 4.27 -3.99
C THR A 150 45.25 3.42 -4.98
N PRO A 151 45.35 2.09 -4.94
CA PRO A 151 44.51 1.23 -5.78
C PRO A 151 43.02 1.41 -5.48
N GLY A 152 42.65 1.63 -4.21
CA GLY A 152 41.26 1.77 -3.79
C GLY A 152 40.59 3.01 -4.35
N GLU A 153 41.25 4.17 -4.26
CA GLU A 153 40.78 5.42 -4.90
C GLU A 153 40.67 5.27 -6.42
N ALA A 154 41.61 4.55 -7.05
CA ALA A 154 41.60 4.35 -8.50
C ALA A 154 40.40 3.51 -8.93
N ALA A 155 40.11 2.42 -8.21
CA ALA A 155 38.92 1.61 -8.46
C ALA A 155 37.61 2.38 -8.21
N ALA A 156 37.53 3.14 -7.12
CA ALA A 156 36.36 3.95 -6.83
C ALA A 156 36.12 4.98 -7.96
N LYS A 157 37.17 5.66 -8.40
CA LYS A 157 37.10 6.62 -9.52
C LYS A 157 36.62 5.95 -10.81
N LEU A 158 37.17 4.79 -11.17
CA LEU A 158 36.73 4.03 -12.33
C LEU A 158 35.25 3.65 -12.22
N ASN A 159 34.79 3.15 -11.08
CA ASN A 159 33.39 2.77 -10.87
C ASN A 159 32.42 3.96 -11.04
N ASN A 160 32.83 5.16 -10.65
CA ASN A 160 32.04 6.38 -10.84
C ASN A 160 31.95 6.81 -12.32
N GLU A 161 32.98 6.58 -13.12
CA GLU A 161 33.15 7.25 -14.42
C GLU A 161 32.96 6.33 -15.64
N ILE A 162 33.34 5.04 -15.56
CA ILE A 162 33.38 4.18 -16.75
C ILE A 162 31.99 3.81 -17.27
N PHE A 163 31.00 3.57 -16.41
CA PHE A 163 29.67 3.14 -16.85
C PHE A 163 28.90 4.25 -17.58
N PRO A 164 28.87 5.51 -17.07
CA PRO A 164 28.35 6.63 -17.84
C PRO A 164 29.10 6.86 -19.16
N LEU A 165 30.43 6.79 -19.14
CA LEU A 165 31.27 6.98 -20.32
C LEU A 165 30.97 5.95 -21.43
N LEU A 166 30.89 4.68 -21.04
CA LEU A 166 30.64 3.56 -21.94
C LEU A 166 29.15 3.39 -22.27
N LYS A 167 28.27 4.18 -21.64
CA LYS A 167 26.80 4.12 -21.78
C LYS A 167 26.23 2.74 -21.45
N VAL A 168 26.79 2.11 -20.42
CA VAL A 168 26.38 0.80 -19.92
C VAL A 168 25.53 0.98 -18.67
N LYS A 169 24.42 0.24 -18.58
CA LYS A 169 23.56 0.22 -17.38
C LYS A 169 23.12 -1.20 -17.01
N TYR A 170 22.72 -1.37 -15.77
CA TYR A 170 22.10 -2.60 -15.31
C TYR A 170 20.80 -2.89 -16.08
N SER A 171 20.58 -4.15 -16.47
CA SER A 171 19.30 -4.64 -16.96
C SER A 171 19.26 -6.16 -17.00
N LYS A 172 18.12 -6.75 -16.64
CA LYS A 172 17.83 -8.19 -16.85
C LYS A 172 17.56 -8.56 -18.32
N ARG A 173 17.38 -7.59 -19.22
CA ARG A 173 17.10 -7.81 -20.66
C ARG A 173 18.35 -8.08 -21.52
N ARG A 174 19.52 -8.20 -20.88
CA ARG A 174 20.80 -8.61 -21.51
C ARG A 174 20.76 -10.01 -22.14
N ARG A 175 21.67 -10.26 -23.09
CA ARG A 175 21.79 -11.52 -23.87
C ARG A 175 22.18 -12.73 -23.02
N LYS A 176 23.19 -12.57 -22.15
CA LYS A 176 23.70 -13.61 -21.22
C LYS A 176 24.26 -12.95 -19.95
N ALA A 177 24.50 -13.70 -18.88
CA ALA A 177 24.94 -13.13 -17.60
C ALA A 177 26.44 -12.77 -17.59
N ASP A 178 27.26 -13.70 -18.08
CA ASP A 178 28.72 -13.72 -18.21
C ASP A 178 29.23 -12.98 -19.46
N GLN A 179 28.72 -11.77 -19.69
CA GLN A 179 29.18 -10.93 -20.80
C GLN A 179 30.62 -10.49 -20.56
N SER A 180 31.45 -10.60 -21.59
CA SER A 180 32.77 -9.98 -21.62
C SER A 180 32.66 -8.45 -21.67
N PRO A 181 33.78 -7.70 -21.51
CA PRO A 181 33.75 -6.25 -21.58
C PRO A 181 33.18 -5.71 -22.89
N TYR A 182 33.58 -6.25 -24.04
CA TYR A 182 33.06 -5.77 -25.33
C TYR A 182 31.63 -6.22 -25.59
N GLU A 183 31.19 -7.39 -25.11
CA GLU A 183 29.77 -7.78 -25.16
C GLU A 183 28.90 -6.84 -24.32
N THR A 184 29.40 -6.41 -23.16
CA THR A 184 28.74 -5.43 -22.28
C THR A 184 28.67 -4.06 -22.94
N ILE A 185 29.79 -3.55 -23.46
CA ILE A 185 29.85 -2.24 -24.14
C ILE A 185 28.95 -2.22 -25.39
N GLN A 186 28.99 -3.28 -26.21
CA GLN A 186 28.19 -3.36 -27.44
C GLN A 186 26.69 -3.35 -27.16
N SER A 187 26.25 -4.04 -26.10
CA SER A 187 24.83 -4.12 -25.75
C SER A 187 24.31 -2.91 -24.98
N GLY A 188 25.20 -2.19 -24.27
CA GLY A 188 24.83 -1.13 -23.32
C GLY A 188 24.05 -1.63 -22.10
N LEU A 189 23.85 -2.95 -21.96
CA LEU A 189 23.01 -3.58 -20.94
C LEU A 189 23.74 -4.79 -20.35
N ALA A 190 23.88 -4.84 -19.02
CA ALA A 190 24.51 -5.97 -18.35
C ALA A 190 23.81 -6.35 -17.04
N SER A 191 24.03 -7.58 -16.61
CA SER A 191 23.72 -8.01 -15.24
C SER A 191 24.85 -7.63 -14.27
N CYS A 192 24.64 -7.83 -12.96
CA CYS A 192 25.68 -7.61 -11.95
C CYS A 192 26.99 -8.35 -12.28
N THR A 193 26.91 -9.55 -12.87
CA THR A 193 28.07 -10.29 -13.40
C THR A 193 28.84 -9.50 -14.47
N GLY A 194 28.18 -9.11 -15.57
CA GLY A 194 28.83 -8.40 -16.67
C GLY A 194 29.36 -7.02 -16.29
N LEU A 195 28.66 -6.30 -15.40
CA LEU A 195 29.14 -5.03 -14.85
C LEU A 195 30.41 -5.25 -14.00
N SER A 196 30.44 -6.31 -13.18
CA SER A 196 31.60 -6.63 -12.35
C SER A 196 32.81 -7.03 -13.20
N VAL A 197 32.63 -7.86 -14.24
CA VAL A 197 33.70 -8.19 -15.20
C VAL A 197 34.27 -6.93 -15.84
N LEU A 198 33.42 -6.04 -16.34
CA LEU A 198 33.85 -4.77 -16.95
C LEU A 198 34.65 -3.88 -15.98
N LEU A 199 34.20 -3.76 -14.72
CA LEU A 199 34.91 -2.95 -13.73
C LEU A 199 36.24 -3.60 -13.31
N ILE A 200 36.28 -4.92 -13.12
CA ILE A 200 37.52 -5.65 -12.82
C ILE A 200 38.52 -5.43 -13.95
N ASP A 201 38.08 -5.55 -15.19
CA ASP A 201 38.96 -5.39 -16.32
C ASP A 201 39.47 -3.95 -16.45
N ALA A 202 38.64 -2.94 -16.19
CA ALA A 202 39.08 -1.56 -16.09
C ALA A 202 40.09 -1.32 -14.94
N CYS A 203 39.89 -1.94 -13.77
CA CYS A 203 40.82 -1.86 -12.65
C CYS A 203 42.17 -2.50 -13.01
N ARG A 204 42.14 -3.72 -13.52
CA ARG A 204 43.32 -4.48 -13.90
C ARG A 204 44.07 -3.84 -15.07
N SER A 205 43.38 -3.11 -15.96
CA SER A 205 44.03 -2.38 -17.06
C SER A 205 44.87 -1.21 -16.59
N VAL A 206 44.68 -0.71 -15.37
CA VAL A 206 45.50 0.38 -14.80
C VAL A 206 46.41 -0.11 -13.67
N GLY A 207 46.52 -1.44 -13.49
CA GLY A 207 47.39 -2.06 -12.49
C GLY A 207 46.76 -2.21 -11.10
N VAL A 208 45.44 -2.00 -10.94
CA VAL A 208 44.73 -2.24 -9.66
C VAL A 208 44.40 -3.73 -9.52
N PRO A 209 44.79 -4.40 -8.42
CA PRO A 209 44.39 -5.78 -8.17
C PRO A 209 42.89 -5.83 -7.84
N ALA A 210 42.15 -6.57 -8.66
CA ALA A 210 40.71 -6.70 -8.53
C ALA A 210 40.25 -8.13 -8.88
N ARG A 211 39.18 -8.58 -8.24
CA ARG A 211 38.61 -9.91 -8.49
C ARG A 211 37.10 -9.96 -8.36
N PHE A 212 36.53 -11.00 -8.97
CA PHE A 212 35.10 -11.23 -8.99
C PHE A 212 34.66 -11.91 -7.72
N VAL A 213 33.58 -11.40 -7.12
CA VAL A 213 33.01 -11.94 -5.89
C VAL A 213 31.52 -12.14 -6.07
N GLY A 214 30.98 -13.17 -5.44
CA GLY A 214 29.54 -13.36 -5.44
C GLY A 214 29.05 -14.39 -4.45
N THR A 215 27.74 -14.36 -4.24
CA THR A 215 26.98 -15.37 -3.51
C THR A 215 26.05 -16.12 -4.47
N PRO A 216 26.00 -17.46 -4.43
CA PRO A 216 25.09 -18.25 -5.28
C PRO A 216 23.62 -18.04 -4.94
N LEU A 217 23.35 -17.77 -3.68
CA LEU A 217 22.03 -17.55 -3.12
C LEU A 217 22.20 -16.80 -1.80
N TRP A 218 21.45 -15.73 -1.61
CA TRP A 218 21.37 -15.08 -0.31
C TRP A 218 20.71 -16.00 0.73
N SER A 219 21.03 -15.83 2.02
CA SER A 219 20.55 -16.69 3.11
C SER A 219 19.03 -16.66 3.30
N ASP A 220 18.36 -15.61 2.79
CA ASP A 220 16.91 -15.43 2.72
C ASP A 220 16.26 -16.01 1.45
N ASN A 221 17.04 -16.69 0.60
CA ASN A 221 16.63 -17.30 -0.67
C ASN A 221 16.13 -16.36 -1.78
N SER A 222 16.34 -15.05 -1.69
CA SER A 222 15.77 -14.11 -2.67
C SER A 222 16.59 -13.89 -3.95
N GLY A 223 17.73 -14.59 -4.11
CA GLY A 223 18.48 -14.61 -5.37
C GLY A 223 19.99 -14.68 -5.19
N ASN A 224 20.74 -14.55 -6.29
CA ASN A 224 22.20 -14.40 -6.27
C ASN A 224 22.59 -12.93 -6.46
N HIS A 225 23.87 -12.62 -6.23
CA HIS A 225 24.45 -11.34 -6.60
C HIS A 225 25.97 -11.46 -6.78
N SER A 226 26.56 -10.53 -7.52
CA SER A 226 28.00 -10.48 -7.78
C SER A 226 28.50 -9.04 -7.77
N TRP A 227 29.71 -8.84 -7.27
CA TRP A 227 30.35 -7.55 -7.07
C TRP A 227 31.88 -7.69 -7.21
N VAL A 228 32.61 -6.60 -6.94
CA VAL A 228 34.06 -6.53 -7.10
C VAL A 228 34.75 -6.39 -5.75
N GLU A 229 35.81 -7.17 -5.54
CA GLU A 229 36.80 -6.91 -4.48
C GLU A 229 38.06 -6.28 -5.08
N VAL A 230 38.60 -5.26 -4.41
CA VAL A 230 39.79 -4.49 -4.78
C VAL A 230 40.79 -4.54 -3.64
N TRP A 231 42.08 -4.69 -3.95
CA TRP A 231 43.13 -4.68 -2.94
C TRP A 231 43.70 -3.28 -2.69
N ASP A 232 43.62 -2.81 -1.44
CA ASP A 232 44.25 -1.57 -0.98
C ASP A 232 44.73 -1.74 0.48
N GLY A 233 45.89 -2.39 0.67
CA GLY A 233 46.35 -2.83 2.00
C GLY A 233 45.50 -3.94 2.64
N GLY A 234 44.48 -4.42 1.92
CA GLY A 234 43.49 -5.41 2.31
C GLY A 234 42.42 -5.51 1.22
N TRP A 235 41.56 -6.54 1.27
CA TRP A 235 40.45 -6.67 0.32
C TRP A 235 39.25 -5.83 0.76
N HIS A 236 38.83 -4.91 -0.10
CA HIS A 236 37.65 -4.05 0.06
C HIS A 236 36.65 -4.32 -1.07
N PHE A 237 35.36 -4.13 -0.84
CA PHE A 237 34.33 -4.39 -1.87
C PHE A 237 33.67 -3.13 -2.44
N THR A 238 33.15 -3.24 -3.66
CA THR A 238 32.29 -2.22 -4.28
C THR A 238 31.31 -2.86 -5.26
N GLY A 239 30.09 -2.31 -5.36
CA GLY A 239 29.10 -2.72 -6.35
C GLY A 239 29.39 -2.08 -7.71
N ALA A 240 29.43 -2.88 -8.78
CA ALA A 240 29.74 -2.37 -10.12
C ALA A 240 28.56 -1.57 -10.70
N ALA A 241 28.83 -0.34 -11.16
CA ALA A 241 27.82 0.66 -11.55
C ALA A 241 26.90 1.11 -10.40
N GLU A 242 27.32 0.89 -9.16
CA GLU A 242 26.65 1.30 -7.92
C GLU A 242 27.61 2.16 -7.07
N PRO A 243 28.11 3.30 -7.60
CA PRO A 243 29.17 4.05 -6.93
C PRO A 243 28.71 4.64 -5.59
N ALA A 244 29.54 4.51 -4.56
CA ALA A 244 29.36 5.12 -3.24
C ALA A 244 30.27 6.35 -3.07
N GLY A 245 30.36 7.19 -4.11
CA GLY A 245 31.39 8.22 -4.18
C GLY A 245 32.79 7.61 -4.22
N MET A 246 33.71 8.12 -3.40
CA MET A 246 35.08 7.59 -3.30
C MET A 246 35.25 6.50 -2.23
N GLU A 247 34.18 6.11 -1.53
CA GLU A 247 34.24 5.08 -0.48
C GLU A 247 34.19 3.67 -1.08
N LEU A 248 34.95 2.76 -0.48
CA LEU A 248 34.80 1.30 -0.64
C LEU A 248 34.07 0.73 0.58
N ASP A 249 33.72 -0.56 0.53
CA ASP A 249 32.96 -1.26 1.57
C ASP A 249 31.56 -0.69 1.84
N ARG A 250 31.01 -0.02 0.82
CA ARG A 250 29.64 0.51 0.80
C ARG A 250 28.88 -0.10 -0.37
N GLY A 251 27.74 -0.71 -0.07
CA GLY A 251 26.83 -1.27 -1.07
C GLY A 251 25.51 -1.68 -0.42
N TRP A 252 24.42 -1.63 -1.18
CA TRP A 252 23.07 -1.99 -0.68
C TRP A 252 23.00 -3.44 -0.15
N PHE A 253 23.92 -4.29 -0.61
CA PHE A 253 24.04 -5.68 -0.21
C PHE A 253 24.87 -5.93 1.06
N GLY A 254 25.50 -4.91 1.66
CA GLY A 254 26.41 -5.06 2.80
C GLY A 254 25.77 -5.82 3.98
N GLY A 255 24.59 -5.39 4.42
CA GLY A 255 23.84 -6.06 5.49
C GLY A 255 23.47 -7.51 5.14
N ARG A 256 23.20 -7.82 3.87
CA ARG A 256 22.90 -9.19 3.41
C ARG A 256 24.14 -10.07 3.37
N ALA A 257 25.27 -9.52 2.92
CA ALA A 257 26.55 -10.19 2.90
C ALA A 257 27.06 -10.53 4.31
N SER A 258 26.74 -9.70 5.31
CA SER A 258 27.06 -9.99 6.72
C SER A 258 26.41 -11.28 7.25
N ARG A 259 25.35 -11.76 6.59
CA ARG A 259 24.60 -12.98 6.96
C ARG A 259 25.03 -14.23 6.18
N ALA A 260 26.15 -14.16 5.47
CA ALA A 260 26.68 -15.31 4.74
C ALA A 260 26.96 -16.50 5.67
N GLN A 261 26.70 -17.72 5.21
CA GLN A 261 26.95 -18.93 5.98
C GLN A 261 28.16 -19.65 5.42
N ARG A 262 29.31 -19.51 6.10
CA ARG A 262 30.61 -20.06 5.65
C ARG A 262 30.54 -21.53 5.24
N ASP A 263 29.87 -22.35 6.05
CA ASP A 263 29.84 -23.80 5.90
C ASP A 263 28.69 -24.30 5.01
N ASN A 264 27.86 -23.39 4.48
CA ASN A 264 26.80 -23.71 3.54
C ASN A 264 27.16 -23.21 2.13
N PRO A 265 27.52 -24.09 1.18
CA PRO A 265 27.98 -23.69 -0.15
C PRO A 265 26.98 -22.87 -0.96
N ARG A 266 25.68 -22.90 -0.61
CA ARG A 266 24.66 -22.08 -1.27
C ARG A 266 24.66 -20.64 -0.79
N TYR A 267 25.02 -20.41 0.47
CA TYR A 267 24.89 -19.12 1.16
C TYR A 267 26.26 -18.51 1.54
N ALA A 268 27.36 -19.16 1.16
CA ALA A 268 28.72 -18.66 1.31
C ALA A 268 29.05 -17.63 0.21
N ILE A 269 30.04 -16.79 0.50
CA ILE A 269 30.58 -15.83 -0.46
C ILE A 269 31.92 -16.35 -0.98
N TYR A 270 32.06 -16.34 -2.30
CA TYR A 270 33.25 -16.79 -3.01
C TYR A 270 33.89 -15.65 -3.77
N ALA A 271 35.22 -15.61 -3.81
CA ALA A 271 35.97 -14.77 -4.73
C ALA A 271 36.73 -15.64 -5.72
N THR A 272 36.82 -15.24 -6.98
CA THR A 272 37.54 -15.99 -8.00
C THR A 272 39.05 -15.93 -7.75
N SER A 273 39.75 -16.98 -8.20
CA SER A 273 41.21 -17.06 -8.17
C SER A 273 41.67 -17.62 -9.50
N PHE A 274 42.70 -17.01 -10.11
CA PHE A 274 43.28 -17.58 -11.34
C PHE A 274 44.17 -18.78 -11.01
N ARG A 275 44.93 -18.69 -9.92
CA ARG A 275 45.63 -19.85 -9.35
C ARG A 275 44.61 -20.93 -8.98
N HIS A 276 44.93 -22.18 -9.32
CA HIS A 276 44.10 -23.33 -8.93
C HIS A 276 43.95 -23.46 -7.41
N THR A 277 42.70 -23.67 -6.98
CA THR A 277 42.34 -23.95 -5.59
C THR A 277 41.43 -25.19 -5.52
N PRO A 278 41.24 -25.80 -4.33
CA PRO A 278 40.31 -26.93 -4.19
C PRO A 278 38.83 -26.57 -4.38
N LEU A 279 38.49 -25.28 -4.47
CA LEU A 279 37.11 -24.80 -4.59
C LEU A 279 36.90 -24.21 -5.98
N SER A 280 35.77 -24.52 -6.60
CA SER A 280 35.34 -23.86 -7.84
C SER A 280 34.36 -22.74 -7.53
N PHE A 281 34.40 -21.67 -8.33
CA PHE A 281 33.43 -20.59 -8.23
C PHE A 281 32.04 -21.09 -8.65
N PRO A 282 31.00 -20.93 -7.80
CA PRO A 282 29.65 -21.39 -8.10
C PRO A 282 28.94 -20.47 -9.12
N MET A 283 29.18 -20.71 -10.41
CA MET A 283 28.53 -19.99 -11.51
C MET A 283 27.05 -20.36 -11.61
N VAL A 284 26.16 -19.50 -11.11
CA VAL A 284 24.71 -19.76 -11.07
C VAL A 284 24.06 -19.87 -12.44
N TRP A 285 24.68 -19.29 -13.48
CA TRP A 285 24.28 -19.35 -14.88
C TRP A 285 24.82 -20.58 -15.62
N ASP A 286 25.89 -21.20 -15.13
CA ASP A 286 26.51 -22.41 -15.69
C ASP A 286 26.96 -23.36 -14.57
N ARG A 287 25.97 -23.94 -13.88
CA ARG A 287 26.15 -24.64 -12.59
C ARG A 287 27.03 -25.90 -12.64
N ARG A 288 27.29 -26.42 -13.84
CA ARG A 288 28.11 -27.63 -14.04
C ARG A 288 29.57 -27.31 -14.31
N ASN A 289 29.86 -26.05 -14.65
CA ASN A 289 31.19 -25.62 -14.99
C ASN A 289 32.01 -25.35 -13.73
N GLN A 290 33.13 -26.05 -13.61
CA GLN A 290 34.04 -26.02 -12.46
C GLN A 290 35.42 -25.44 -12.82
N SER A 291 35.57 -24.88 -14.03
CA SER A 291 36.87 -24.42 -14.55
C SER A 291 37.43 -23.20 -13.81
N VAL A 292 36.57 -22.40 -13.18
CA VAL A 292 36.96 -21.19 -12.45
C VAL A 292 37.26 -21.56 -11.00
N SER A 293 38.50 -21.34 -10.55
CA SER A 293 38.89 -21.57 -9.15
C SER A 293 38.40 -20.44 -8.24
N ALA A 294 38.23 -20.72 -6.95
CA ALA A 294 37.70 -19.77 -5.98
C ALA A 294 38.31 -19.91 -4.58
N VAL A 295 38.15 -18.88 -3.76
CA VAL A 295 38.39 -18.91 -2.32
C VAL A 295 37.10 -18.51 -1.59
N ASN A 296 36.82 -19.16 -0.46
CA ASN A 296 35.71 -18.77 0.41
C ASN A 296 36.11 -17.55 1.22
N VAL A 297 35.35 -16.46 1.08
CA VAL A 297 35.66 -15.15 1.67
C VAL A 297 34.57 -14.66 2.62
N SER A 298 33.63 -15.54 2.99
CA SER A 298 32.48 -15.23 3.86
C SER A 298 32.87 -14.43 5.11
N ASP A 299 33.97 -14.81 5.77
CA ASP A 299 34.40 -14.22 7.04
C ASP A 299 34.71 -12.72 6.96
N ARG A 300 35.03 -12.20 5.76
CA ARG A 300 35.27 -10.75 5.56
C ARG A 300 33.99 -9.92 5.62
N TYR A 301 32.86 -10.57 5.35
CA TYR A 301 31.55 -9.94 5.35
C TYR A 301 30.85 -10.16 6.68
N THR A 302 30.96 -11.36 7.27
CA THR A 302 30.30 -11.71 8.54
C THR A 302 30.95 -11.08 9.78
N SER A 303 32.16 -10.51 9.68
CA SER A 303 32.83 -9.80 10.77
C SER A 303 32.45 -8.31 10.88
N LYS A 304 31.66 -7.80 9.92
CA LYS A 304 31.14 -6.43 9.89
C LYS A 304 29.66 -6.46 10.31
N ASP A 305 29.40 -6.66 11.61
CA ASP A 305 28.04 -6.74 12.16
C ASP A 305 27.32 -5.38 12.08
N GLU A 306 26.45 -5.20 11.08
CA GLU A 306 25.22 -4.43 11.25
C GLU A 306 24.07 -5.44 11.40
N ALA A 307 24.06 -6.18 12.52
CA ALA A 307 22.98 -7.09 12.84
C ALA A 307 21.66 -6.31 12.95
N VAL A 308 20.58 -6.85 12.40
CA VAL A 308 19.24 -6.33 12.67
C VAL A 308 19.00 -6.46 14.18
N PRO A 309 18.53 -5.39 14.87
CA PRO A 309 18.34 -5.44 16.32
C PRO A 309 17.49 -6.65 16.73
N GLU A 310 17.88 -7.29 17.83
CA GLU A 310 17.14 -8.45 18.37
C GLU A 310 15.65 -8.08 18.57
N GLY A 311 14.75 -8.92 18.05
CA GLY A 311 13.31 -8.64 18.04
C GLY A 311 12.82 -7.76 16.89
N SER A 312 13.66 -7.41 15.91
CA SER A 312 13.27 -6.68 14.69
C SER A 312 13.43 -7.54 13.43
N THR A 313 12.66 -7.20 12.40
CA THR A 313 12.68 -7.79 11.06
C THR A 313 13.13 -6.72 10.05
N SER A 314 14.04 -7.09 9.13
CA SER A 314 14.31 -6.26 7.95
C SER A 314 13.30 -6.56 6.84
N VAL A 315 12.36 -5.64 6.63
CA VAL A 315 11.29 -5.79 5.64
C VAL A 315 11.64 -5.00 4.37
N ARG A 316 11.64 -5.70 3.25
CA ARG A 316 11.88 -5.13 1.91
C ARG A 316 10.58 -4.99 1.15
N PHE A 317 10.47 -3.94 0.35
CA PHE A 317 9.27 -3.64 -0.40
C PHE A 317 9.54 -3.62 -1.91
N CYS A 318 8.64 -4.27 -2.63
CA CYS A 318 8.59 -4.31 -4.08
C CYS A 318 7.17 -3.97 -4.52
N VAL A 319 7.02 -3.10 -5.51
CA VAL A 319 5.72 -2.85 -6.16
C VAL A 319 5.84 -3.30 -7.60
N VAL A 320 4.86 -4.08 -8.07
CA VAL A 320 4.84 -4.64 -9.42
C VAL A 320 3.61 -4.15 -10.16
N ASP A 321 3.81 -3.70 -11.40
CA ASP A 321 2.72 -3.48 -12.33
C ASP A 321 2.33 -4.83 -12.97
N PRO A 322 1.09 -5.32 -12.77
CA PRO A 322 0.67 -6.61 -13.31
C PRO A 322 0.64 -6.66 -14.84
N ALA A 323 0.42 -5.53 -15.52
CA ALA A 323 0.35 -5.47 -16.97
C ALA A 323 1.72 -5.70 -17.61
N THR A 324 2.75 -5.03 -17.07
CA THR A 324 4.12 -5.13 -17.59
C THR A 324 4.93 -6.25 -16.91
N ARG A 325 4.47 -6.73 -15.75
CA ARG A 325 5.20 -7.61 -14.81
C ARG A 325 6.54 -7.04 -14.35
N GLN A 326 6.67 -5.72 -14.38
CA GLN A 326 7.89 -5.00 -14.01
C GLN A 326 7.75 -4.34 -12.64
N ARG A 327 8.88 -4.21 -11.95
CA ARG A 327 8.98 -3.39 -10.74
C ARG A 327 8.79 -1.93 -11.09
N VAL A 328 8.04 -1.22 -10.25
CA VAL A 328 7.72 0.19 -10.44
C VAL A 328 8.10 1.01 -9.21
N GLN A 329 8.47 2.26 -9.45
CA GLN A 329 8.74 3.23 -8.41
C GLN A 329 7.41 3.84 -7.94
N CYS A 330 7.16 3.74 -6.64
CA CYS A 330 6.00 4.25 -5.94
C CYS A 330 6.46 4.89 -4.62
N THR A 331 5.77 5.94 -4.20
CA THR A 331 5.88 6.42 -2.83
C THR A 331 5.23 5.41 -1.91
N LEU A 332 5.97 4.89 -0.93
CA LEU A 332 5.51 3.88 0.00
C LEU A 332 5.56 4.41 1.43
N SER A 333 4.50 4.19 2.20
CA SER A 333 4.44 4.40 3.65
C SER A 333 4.10 3.11 4.38
N VAL A 334 4.64 2.94 5.59
CA VAL A 334 4.33 1.83 6.50
C VAL A 334 3.77 2.45 7.78
N GLU A 335 2.54 2.08 8.11
CA GLU A 335 1.80 2.57 9.28
C GLU A 335 1.62 1.42 10.28
N ASP A 336 1.71 1.72 11.57
CA ASP A 336 1.38 0.75 12.63
C ASP A 336 -0.12 0.68 12.92
N SER A 337 -0.50 -0.18 13.86
CA SER A 337 -1.89 -0.37 14.30
C SER A 337 -2.55 0.87 14.90
N SER A 338 -1.77 1.89 15.28
CA SER A 338 -2.29 3.19 15.75
C SER A 338 -2.48 4.22 14.63
N GLY A 339 -2.13 3.87 13.38
CA GLY A 339 -2.14 4.77 12.23
C GLY A 339 -0.91 5.68 12.14
N GLN A 340 0.12 5.46 12.97
CA GLN A 340 1.35 6.25 12.93
C GLN A 340 2.30 5.71 11.86
N THR A 341 2.79 6.59 10.97
CA THR A 341 3.81 6.24 9.98
C THR A 341 5.14 5.90 10.67
N ARG A 342 5.59 4.65 10.50
CA ARG A 342 6.88 4.14 10.99
C ARG A 342 7.99 4.26 9.97
N PHE A 343 7.65 4.24 8.68
CA PHE A 343 8.61 4.33 7.60
C PHE A 343 7.98 4.93 6.33
N SER A 344 8.78 5.61 5.53
CA SER A 344 8.38 6.07 4.20
C SER A 344 9.58 6.15 3.25
N GLY A 345 9.36 5.88 1.97
CA GLY A 345 10.38 6.06 0.93
C GLY A 345 9.88 5.71 -0.46
N GLU A 346 10.80 5.69 -1.43
CA GLU A 346 10.49 5.37 -2.82
C GLU A 346 10.90 3.95 -3.16
N THR A 347 9.97 3.13 -3.67
CA THR A 347 10.31 1.79 -4.16
C THR A 347 11.19 1.85 -5.40
N LYS A 348 11.97 0.80 -5.61
CA LYS A 348 12.97 0.72 -6.67
C LYS A 348 12.37 0.01 -7.90
N ASP A 349 12.62 0.54 -9.09
CA ASP A 349 12.19 -0.05 -10.38
C ASP A 349 13.29 -0.87 -11.07
N GLU A 350 13.05 -1.27 -12.32
CA GLU A 350 13.96 -2.12 -13.12
C GLU A 350 15.34 -1.49 -13.45
N ARG A 351 15.58 -0.22 -13.10
CA ARG A 351 16.90 0.41 -13.26
C ARG A 351 17.90 -0.06 -12.20
N PHE A 352 17.40 -0.56 -11.07
CA PHE A 352 18.20 -1.05 -9.95
C PHE A 352 18.40 -2.56 -10.02
N ASP A 353 19.36 -3.10 -9.27
CA ASP A 353 19.54 -4.55 -9.18
C ASP A 353 18.22 -5.22 -8.74
N GLY A 354 17.96 -6.40 -9.30
CA GLY A 354 16.76 -7.17 -9.00
C GLY A 354 16.52 -7.42 -7.51
N ASN A 355 17.58 -7.39 -6.70
CA ASN A 355 17.60 -7.58 -5.26
C ASN A 355 17.72 -6.26 -4.45
N ASP A 356 17.96 -5.12 -5.11
CA ASP A 356 17.98 -3.81 -4.46
C ASP A 356 16.54 -3.34 -4.26
N HIS A 357 16.12 -3.28 -3.00
CA HIS A 357 14.77 -2.93 -2.58
C HIS A 357 14.80 -1.80 -1.55
N LEU A 358 13.72 -1.02 -1.53
CA LEU A 358 13.45 -0.16 -0.39
C LEU A 358 13.28 -1.05 0.85
N SER A 359 14.01 -0.75 1.92
CA SER A 359 14.08 -1.60 3.11
C SER A 359 13.78 -0.78 4.36
N ALA A 360 13.07 -1.38 5.32
CA ALA A 360 12.79 -0.82 6.63
C ALA A 360 13.06 -1.86 7.72
N THR A 361 13.57 -1.42 8.87
CA THR A 361 13.67 -2.26 10.07
C THR A 361 12.43 -2.04 10.93
N LEU A 362 11.63 -3.09 11.10
CA LEU A 362 10.36 -3.05 11.84
C LEU A 362 10.41 -4.03 13.02
N PRO A 363 9.81 -3.73 14.18
CA PRO A 363 9.56 -4.72 15.23
C PRO A 363 8.89 -6.00 14.70
N GLY A 364 9.41 -7.16 15.09
CA GLY A 364 8.88 -8.47 14.69
C GLY A 364 7.64 -8.86 15.51
N GLY A 365 6.72 -9.60 14.88
CA GLY A 365 5.44 -10.05 15.47
C GLY A 365 4.33 -9.00 15.47
N GLU A 366 4.61 -7.78 14.98
CA GLU A 366 3.66 -6.68 14.87
C GLU A 366 3.02 -6.63 13.47
N ARG A 367 1.80 -6.08 13.40
CA ARG A 367 1.09 -5.85 12.14
C ARG A 367 1.24 -4.41 11.66
N TYR A 368 1.40 -4.26 10.35
CA TYR A 368 1.57 -2.99 9.68
C TYR A 368 0.69 -2.87 8.45
N ARG A 369 0.21 -1.66 8.19
CA ARG A 369 -0.45 -1.29 6.92
C ARG A 369 0.58 -0.67 5.99
N VAL A 370 0.81 -1.29 4.84
CA VAL A 370 1.73 -0.80 3.81
C VAL A 370 0.92 -0.14 2.71
N VAL A 371 1.20 1.12 2.41
CA VAL A 371 0.48 1.91 1.41
C VAL A 371 1.44 2.38 0.32
N ALA A 372 1.21 1.94 -0.92
CA ALA A 372 1.93 2.39 -2.10
C ALA A 372 1.07 3.33 -2.94
N ARG A 373 1.63 4.48 -3.35
CA ARG A 373 0.96 5.52 -4.13
C ARG A 373 1.72 5.81 -5.41
N ARG A 374 1.00 5.87 -6.54
CA ARG A 374 1.53 6.28 -7.84
C ARG A 374 0.42 6.80 -8.76
N GLU A 375 0.59 8.01 -9.29
CA GLU A 375 -0.29 8.58 -10.34
C GLU A 375 -1.80 8.51 -9.98
N GLY A 376 -2.16 8.77 -8.71
CA GLY A 376 -3.54 8.68 -8.20
C GLY A 376 -4.00 7.26 -7.82
N VAL A 377 -3.23 6.23 -8.16
CA VAL A 377 -3.45 4.85 -7.73
C VAL A 377 -2.88 4.67 -6.33
N VAL A 378 -3.72 4.18 -5.42
CA VAL A 378 -3.34 3.72 -4.08
C VAL A 378 -3.48 2.20 -4.02
N VAL A 379 -2.48 1.51 -3.50
CA VAL A 379 -2.53 0.08 -3.17
C VAL A 379 -2.17 -0.06 -1.71
N GLU A 380 -2.94 -0.88 -1.00
CA GLU A 380 -2.74 -1.11 0.41
C GLU A 380 -2.63 -2.61 0.68
N GLN A 381 -1.80 -2.98 1.63
CA GLN A 381 -1.64 -4.36 2.07
C GLN A 381 -1.28 -4.41 3.55
N GLU A 382 -2.03 -5.19 4.32
CA GLU A 382 -1.63 -5.53 5.69
C GLU A 382 -0.54 -6.62 5.66
N ILE A 383 0.47 -6.45 6.51
CA ILE A 383 1.55 -7.41 6.70
C ILE A 383 1.78 -7.66 8.20
N GLU A 384 2.28 -8.84 8.53
CA GLU A 384 2.90 -9.12 9.82
C GLU A 384 4.42 -9.25 9.61
N ALA A 385 5.20 -8.45 10.32
CA ALA A 385 6.65 -8.49 10.24
C ALA A 385 7.18 -9.73 10.96
N HIS A 386 7.89 -10.62 10.28
CA HIS A 386 8.36 -11.87 10.88
C HIS A 386 9.71 -12.34 10.34
N GLY A 387 10.41 -13.12 11.17
CA GLY A 387 11.75 -13.60 10.89
C GLY A 387 12.80 -12.48 10.86
N ASP A 388 14.02 -12.80 10.44
CA ASP A 388 15.11 -11.83 10.38
C ASP A 388 15.04 -10.94 9.12
N GLU A 389 14.38 -11.43 8.07
CA GLU A 389 14.22 -10.78 6.76
C GLU A 389 12.92 -11.21 6.07
N GLN A 390 12.23 -10.26 5.44
CA GLN A 390 10.98 -10.48 4.70
C GLN A 390 10.96 -9.64 3.41
N LEU A 391 10.38 -10.17 2.34
CA LEU A 391 10.08 -9.42 1.11
C LEU A 391 8.57 -9.32 0.93
N VAL A 392 8.06 -8.10 0.87
CA VAL A 392 6.65 -7.76 0.64
C VAL A 392 6.50 -7.24 -0.78
N THR A 393 5.60 -7.87 -1.55
CA THR A 393 5.31 -7.48 -2.94
C THR A 393 3.88 -6.98 -3.07
N LEU A 394 3.71 -5.68 -3.32
CA LEU A 394 2.43 -5.07 -3.65
C LEU A 394 2.21 -5.10 -5.16
N ARG A 395 0.96 -5.20 -5.60
CA ARG A 395 0.59 -5.20 -7.02
C ARG A 395 -0.35 -4.04 -7.32
N LEU A 396 -0.02 -3.23 -8.34
CA LEU A 396 -0.94 -2.21 -8.84
C LEU A 396 -2.23 -2.88 -9.37
N PRO A 397 -3.39 -2.21 -9.33
CA PRO A 397 -4.62 -2.71 -9.96
C PRO A 397 -4.42 -2.79 -11.49
N GLY A 398 -5.05 -3.78 -12.12
CA GLY A 398 -5.08 -3.86 -13.59
C GLY A 398 -5.96 -2.77 -14.20
N ALA A 399 -5.80 -2.48 -15.49
CA ALA A 399 -6.65 -1.50 -16.20
C ALA A 399 -8.13 -1.91 -16.23
N ASP A 400 -8.43 -3.21 -16.16
CA ASP A 400 -9.78 -3.75 -16.12
C ASP A 400 -10.41 -3.71 -14.72
N ASP A 401 -9.69 -3.23 -13.70
CA ASP A 401 -10.23 -3.08 -12.34
C ASP A 401 -11.37 -2.04 -12.32
N PRO A 402 -12.55 -2.37 -11.80
CA PRO A 402 -13.71 -1.47 -11.84
C PRO A 402 -13.52 -0.20 -11.00
N VAL A 403 -12.72 -0.25 -9.92
CA VAL A 403 -12.42 0.93 -9.09
C VAL A 403 -11.41 1.84 -9.81
N GLN A 404 -10.43 1.27 -10.51
CA GLN A 404 -9.52 2.06 -11.34
C GLN A 404 -10.24 2.74 -12.51
N GLN A 405 -11.24 2.08 -13.09
CA GLN A 405 -12.09 2.68 -14.11
C GLN A 405 -12.98 3.79 -13.53
N LEU A 406 -13.47 3.63 -12.29
CA LEU A 406 -14.17 4.69 -11.56
C LEU A 406 -13.27 5.92 -11.33
N VAL A 407 -11.99 5.72 -11.00
CA VAL A 407 -11.02 6.83 -10.88
C VAL A 407 -10.92 7.62 -12.20
N GLY A 408 -10.80 6.91 -13.33
CA GLY A 408 -10.81 7.55 -14.65
C GLY A 408 -12.11 8.30 -14.94
N TYR A 409 -13.25 7.70 -14.59
CA TYR A 409 -14.57 8.31 -14.77
C TYR A 409 -14.76 9.59 -13.93
N LEU A 410 -14.32 9.59 -12.67
CA LEU A 410 -14.44 10.74 -11.76
C LEU A 410 -13.44 11.85 -12.07
N ALA A 411 -12.37 11.57 -12.83
CA ALA A 411 -11.42 12.60 -13.27
C ALA A 411 -12.03 13.58 -14.29
N GLU A 412 -13.04 13.15 -15.05
CA GLU A 412 -13.76 14.01 -16.00
C GLU A 412 -14.68 15.00 -15.25
N PRO A 413 -14.95 16.20 -15.81
CA PRO A 413 -15.93 17.13 -15.25
C PRO A 413 -17.32 16.50 -15.10
N ARG A 414 -17.99 16.69 -13.95
CA ARG A 414 -19.25 15.99 -13.63
C ARG A 414 -20.37 16.24 -14.64
N ASP A 415 -20.40 17.42 -15.26
CA ASP A 415 -21.37 17.83 -16.28
C ASP A 415 -21.18 17.16 -17.65
N THR A 416 -20.01 16.56 -17.90
CA THR A 416 -19.70 15.87 -19.17
C THR A 416 -19.76 14.35 -19.05
N ARG A 417 -19.84 13.81 -17.84
CA ARG A 417 -19.82 12.35 -17.60
C ARG A 417 -21.09 11.69 -18.14
N PRO A 418 -20.99 10.54 -18.83
CA PRO A 418 -22.15 9.72 -19.15
C PRO A 418 -22.76 9.13 -17.85
N PRO A 419 -24.02 8.69 -17.83
CA PRO A 419 -24.62 8.08 -16.64
C PRO A 419 -23.76 6.91 -16.11
N LEU A 420 -23.42 6.96 -14.82
CA LEU A 420 -22.53 5.97 -14.20
C LEU A 420 -23.13 4.56 -14.25
N ALA A 421 -24.44 4.44 -14.03
CA ALA A 421 -25.18 3.18 -14.08
C ALA A 421 -25.14 2.50 -15.47
N ASP A 422 -24.83 3.25 -16.54
CA ASP A 422 -24.72 2.70 -17.90
C ASP A 422 -23.31 2.19 -18.23
N GLN A 423 -22.31 2.51 -17.39
CA GLN A 423 -20.93 2.11 -17.63
C GLN A 423 -20.75 0.60 -17.38
N PRO A 424 -20.08 -0.15 -18.28
CA PRO A 424 -19.86 -1.59 -18.09
C PRO A 424 -19.14 -1.93 -16.79
N PHE A 425 -18.12 -1.15 -16.42
CA PHE A 425 -17.37 -1.37 -15.17
C PHE A 425 -18.24 -1.17 -13.93
N ALA A 426 -19.28 -0.33 -14.00
CA ALA A 426 -20.12 -0.06 -12.85
C ALA A 426 -21.00 -1.26 -12.46
N LYS A 427 -21.22 -2.20 -13.39
CA LYS A 427 -21.99 -3.43 -13.21
C LYS A 427 -21.11 -4.65 -12.89
N THR A 428 -19.79 -4.47 -12.82
CA THR A 428 -18.87 -5.55 -12.51
C THR A 428 -18.87 -5.81 -11.00
N GLY A 429 -18.92 -7.08 -10.61
CA GLY A 429 -18.84 -7.50 -9.22
C GLY A 429 -17.59 -6.98 -8.51
N LEU A 430 -17.79 -6.44 -7.31
CA LEU A 430 -16.73 -5.90 -6.47
C LEU A 430 -16.38 -6.85 -5.32
N THR A 431 -15.10 -6.86 -4.95
CA THR A 431 -14.69 -7.31 -3.61
C THR A 431 -15.20 -6.31 -2.56
N ARG A 432 -15.20 -6.72 -1.28
CA ARG A 432 -15.49 -5.83 -0.16
C ARG A 432 -14.63 -4.56 -0.17
N GLU A 433 -13.31 -4.72 -0.31
CA GLU A 433 -12.35 -3.61 -0.35
C GLU A 433 -12.62 -2.64 -1.51
N GLN A 434 -12.97 -3.18 -2.68
CA GLN A 434 -13.35 -2.36 -3.84
C GLN A 434 -14.64 -1.59 -3.60
N ALA A 435 -15.64 -2.20 -2.95
CA ALA A 435 -16.90 -1.54 -2.62
C ALA A 435 -16.72 -0.41 -1.58
N GLU A 436 -15.96 -0.65 -0.52
CA GLU A 436 -15.62 0.36 0.49
C GLU A 436 -14.91 1.57 -0.14
N ARG A 437 -13.92 1.31 -1.00
CA ARG A 437 -13.20 2.36 -1.72
C ARG A 437 -14.06 3.09 -2.75
N GLY A 438 -14.90 2.36 -3.49
CA GLY A 438 -15.85 2.94 -4.44
C GLY A 438 -16.85 3.87 -3.76
N GLN A 439 -17.38 3.47 -2.59
CA GLN A 439 -18.28 4.30 -1.78
C GLN A 439 -17.60 5.60 -1.35
N GLN A 440 -16.38 5.51 -0.83
CA GLN A 440 -15.62 6.68 -0.41
C GLN A 440 -15.42 7.66 -1.58
N MET A 441 -14.97 7.18 -2.73
CA MET A 441 -14.75 8.03 -3.91
C MET A 441 -16.04 8.71 -4.41
N LEU A 442 -17.15 7.97 -4.42
CA LEU A 442 -18.45 8.52 -4.82
C LEU A 442 -18.94 9.57 -3.83
N TRP A 443 -18.75 9.35 -2.53
CA TRP A 443 -19.08 10.34 -1.50
C TRP A 443 -18.24 11.61 -1.64
N GLU A 444 -16.92 11.49 -1.85
CA GLU A 444 -16.02 12.64 -2.05
C GLU A 444 -16.43 13.47 -3.29
N ASP A 445 -16.77 12.83 -4.40
CA ASP A 445 -17.26 13.51 -5.61
C ASP A 445 -18.63 14.17 -5.38
N HIS A 446 -19.49 13.55 -4.57
CA HIS A 446 -20.80 14.08 -4.20
C HIS A 446 -20.71 15.30 -3.29
N GLU A 447 -19.84 15.25 -2.28
CA GLU A 447 -19.54 16.42 -1.43
C GLU A 447 -19.05 17.60 -2.28
N LYS A 448 -18.12 17.32 -3.21
CA LYS A 448 -17.59 18.34 -4.11
C LYS A 448 -18.72 18.99 -4.93
N MET A 449 -19.62 18.19 -5.49
CA MET A 449 -20.78 18.69 -6.23
C MET A 449 -21.67 19.58 -5.36
N ILE A 450 -21.97 19.19 -4.12
CA ILE A 450 -22.77 20.01 -3.19
C ILE A 450 -22.08 21.34 -2.89
N ARG A 451 -20.77 21.31 -2.59
CA ARG A 451 -19.98 22.53 -2.33
C ARG A 451 -19.99 23.48 -3.53
N GLU A 452 -19.88 22.95 -4.74
CA GLU A 452 -19.84 23.76 -5.97
C GLU A 452 -21.22 24.32 -6.37
N THR A 453 -22.28 23.54 -6.20
CA THR A 453 -23.59 23.85 -6.78
C THR A 453 -24.63 24.36 -5.78
N ARG A 454 -24.47 24.09 -4.47
CA ARG A 454 -25.48 24.37 -3.45
C ARG A 454 -25.03 25.31 -2.32
N ALA A 455 -23.76 25.71 -2.28
CA ALA A 455 -23.28 26.68 -1.29
C ALA A 455 -24.09 27.99 -1.26
N GLN A 456 -24.60 28.43 -2.42
CA GLN A 456 -25.44 29.63 -2.53
C GLN A 456 -26.80 29.48 -1.82
N GLU A 457 -27.34 28.26 -1.70
CA GLU A 457 -28.60 28.01 -0.99
C GLU A 457 -28.44 28.28 0.51
N MET A 458 -27.27 27.93 1.06
CA MET A 458 -26.90 28.21 2.46
C MET A 458 -26.62 29.69 2.70
N GLU A 459 -25.96 30.36 1.76
CA GLU A 459 -25.72 31.82 1.85
C GLU A 459 -27.04 32.61 1.78
N ALA A 460 -27.92 32.25 0.83
CA ALA A 460 -29.24 32.86 0.66
C ALA A 460 -30.25 32.44 1.75
N LYS A 461 -29.91 31.39 2.53
CA LYS A 461 -30.78 30.76 3.53
C LYS A 461 -32.16 30.43 2.99
N THR A 462 -32.20 29.92 1.76
CA THR A 462 -33.44 29.64 1.03
C THR A 462 -33.25 28.43 0.13
N LEU A 463 -34.19 27.49 0.19
CA LEU A 463 -34.28 26.36 -0.75
C LEU A 463 -35.46 26.53 -1.70
N VAL A 464 -35.29 26.09 -2.94
CA VAL A 464 -36.33 26.15 -3.99
C VAL A 464 -36.59 24.76 -4.57
N ASP A 465 -37.85 24.36 -4.65
CA ASP A 465 -38.33 23.13 -5.26
C ASP A 465 -39.58 23.42 -6.12
N GLY A 466 -39.36 23.58 -7.44
CA GLY A 466 -40.38 24.07 -8.35
C GLY A 466 -40.89 25.46 -7.93
N ASP A 467 -42.20 25.59 -7.71
CA ASP A 467 -42.84 26.82 -7.27
C ASP A 467 -42.77 27.04 -5.74
N PHE A 468 -42.19 26.10 -4.99
CA PHE A 468 -42.11 26.15 -3.54
C PHE A 468 -40.77 26.71 -3.06
N THR A 469 -40.84 27.77 -2.27
CA THR A 469 -39.66 28.42 -1.66
C THR A 469 -39.71 28.24 -0.15
N MET A 470 -38.63 27.69 0.43
CA MET A 470 -38.46 27.49 1.86
C MET A 470 -37.32 28.36 2.40
N PRO A 471 -37.62 29.59 2.86
CA PRO A 471 -36.67 30.36 3.65
C PRO A 471 -36.35 29.60 4.95
N PHE A 472 -35.13 29.70 5.43
CA PHE A 472 -34.75 29.17 6.74
C PHE A 472 -33.84 30.12 7.49
N ALA A 473 -33.68 29.87 8.77
CA ALA A 473 -32.68 30.52 9.60
C ALA A 473 -32.08 29.48 10.52
N TYR A 474 -30.77 29.56 10.77
CA TYR A 474 -30.12 28.71 11.74
C TYR A 474 -29.13 29.47 12.60
N THR A 475 -28.85 28.90 13.77
CA THR A 475 -27.81 29.35 14.71
C THR A 475 -27.05 28.12 15.18
N VAL A 476 -25.72 28.24 15.23
CA VAL A 476 -24.84 27.17 15.71
C VAL A 476 -24.57 27.38 17.21
N PHE A 477 -24.80 26.34 18.01
CA PHE A 477 -24.53 26.33 19.44
C PHE A 477 -23.44 25.31 19.79
N GLY A 478 -22.66 25.62 20.83
CA GLY A 478 -21.65 24.70 21.37
C GLY A 478 -20.45 24.44 20.47
N GLU A 479 -19.47 23.73 21.02
CA GLU A 479 -18.30 23.25 20.27
C GLU A 479 -18.66 22.02 19.44
N LYS A 480 -18.06 21.90 18.25
CA LYS A 480 -18.32 20.80 17.31
C LYS A 480 -17.70 19.50 17.86
N PRO A 481 -18.47 18.41 18.01
CA PRO A 481 -17.94 17.09 18.32
C PRO A 481 -17.06 16.52 17.19
N PRO A 482 -16.15 15.56 17.48
CA PRO A 482 -15.32 14.93 16.45
C PRO A 482 -16.10 14.25 15.32
N GLY A 483 -17.30 13.73 15.60
CA GLY A 483 -18.16 13.05 14.62
C GLY A 483 -19.10 13.98 13.83
N GLY A 484 -19.01 15.29 14.01
CA GLY A 484 -19.92 16.26 13.41
C GLY A 484 -20.94 16.84 14.39
N ARG A 485 -21.66 17.86 13.95
CA ARG A 485 -22.66 18.59 14.75
C ARG A 485 -24.01 17.88 14.76
N SER A 486 -24.72 18.00 15.88
CA SER A 486 -26.16 17.69 15.90
C SER A 486 -26.95 18.69 15.06
N LEU A 487 -28.07 18.29 14.46
CA LEU A 487 -29.00 19.17 13.74
C LEU A 487 -30.39 19.12 14.38
N TYR A 488 -30.97 20.28 14.70
CA TYR A 488 -32.33 20.42 15.24
C TYR A 488 -33.19 21.23 14.25
N ILE A 489 -34.06 20.56 13.52
CA ILE A 489 -35.03 21.20 12.62
C ILE A 489 -36.29 21.52 13.42
N SER A 490 -36.58 22.80 13.61
CA SER A 490 -37.64 23.32 14.47
C SER A 490 -38.74 24.01 13.66
N MET A 491 -39.84 23.30 13.44
CA MET A 491 -40.97 23.72 12.60
C MET A 491 -41.91 24.67 13.34
N HIS A 492 -42.28 25.78 12.69
CA HIS A 492 -43.17 26.78 13.27
C HIS A 492 -44.66 26.40 13.17
N GLY A 493 -45.47 27.02 14.05
CA GLY A 493 -46.93 26.92 14.03
C GLY A 493 -47.62 27.89 13.05
N GLY A 494 -48.95 28.07 13.17
CA GLY A 494 -49.68 29.08 12.40
C GLY A 494 -50.16 28.64 11.01
N GLY A 495 -50.44 27.35 10.83
CA GLY A 495 -51.10 26.86 9.62
C GLY A 495 -52.54 27.34 9.47
N GLY A 496 -52.96 27.57 8.23
CA GLY A 496 -54.30 28.07 7.90
C GLY A 496 -54.52 29.54 8.31
N THR A 497 -53.45 30.27 8.63
CA THR A 497 -53.51 31.69 9.00
C THR A 497 -53.04 32.57 7.83
N ALA A 498 -53.26 33.89 7.93
CA ALA A 498 -52.70 34.83 6.96
C ALA A 498 -51.16 34.78 6.97
N GLU A 499 -50.53 34.94 5.81
CA GLU A 499 -49.06 34.90 5.61
C GLU A 499 -48.29 35.73 6.66
N ARG A 500 -48.77 36.93 6.99
CA ARG A 500 -48.15 37.79 8.01
C ARG A 500 -48.08 37.11 9.38
N VAL A 501 -49.12 36.37 9.77
CA VAL A 501 -49.18 35.65 11.05
C VAL A 501 -48.29 34.42 10.99
N ASN A 502 -48.36 33.64 9.91
CA ASN A 502 -47.50 32.47 9.68
C ASN A 502 -46.01 32.83 9.73
N THR A 503 -45.61 33.87 8.99
CA THR A 503 -44.25 34.42 8.99
C THR A 503 -43.83 34.92 10.38
N GLN A 504 -44.75 35.49 11.16
CA GLN A 504 -44.44 35.89 12.53
C GLN A 504 -44.21 34.67 13.45
N GLN A 505 -44.92 33.56 13.24
CA GLN A 505 -44.65 32.30 13.96
C GLN A 505 -43.27 31.74 13.61
N TRP A 506 -42.87 31.77 12.34
CA TRP A 506 -41.51 31.42 11.95
C TRP A 506 -40.45 32.26 12.67
N LYS A 507 -40.61 33.59 12.70
CA LYS A 507 -39.70 34.49 13.44
C LYS A 507 -39.63 34.18 14.94
N ASN A 508 -40.74 33.76 15.54
CA ASN A 508 -40.75 33.33 16.95
C ASN A 508 -39.98 32.01 17.12
N GLN A 509 -40.16 31.07 16.21
CA GLN A 509 -39.51 29.76 16.23
C GLN A 509 -37.99 29.86 16.19
N GLN A 510 -37.43 30.82 15.46
CA GLN A 510 -35.97 31.04 15.32
C GLN A 510 -35.23 31.22 16.66
N ARG A 511 -35.92 31.65 17.71
CA ARG A 511 -35.33 31.92 19.04
C ARG A 511 -35.99 31.11 20.16
N LEU A 512 -36.84 30.15 19.81
CA LEU A 512 -37.66 29.45 20.79
C LEU A 512 -36.83 28.48 21.64
N TYR A 513 -35.87 27.80 21.03
CA TYR A 513 -35.03 26.82 21.70
C TYR A 513 -33.54 27.10 21.53
N ARG A 514 -32.77 26.58 22.49
CA ARG A 514 -31.32 26.69 22.51
C ARG A 514 -30.72 25.35 22.94
N PRO A 515 -30.32 24.48 22.00
CA PRO A 515 -29.61 23.26 22.37
C PRO A 515 -28.23 23.61 22.95
N ALA A 516 -27.66 22.66 23.71
CA ALA A 516 -26.31 22.81 24.26
C ALA A 516 -25.23 22.78 23.15
N GLU A 517 -25.45 21.95 22.14
CA GLU A 517 -24.60 21.76 20.97
C GLU A 517 -25.49 21.54 19.73
N GLY A 518 -25.05 22.06 18.59
CA GLY A 518 -25.60 21.72 17.27
C GLY A 518 -26.08 22.91 16.46
N VAL A 519 -26.48 22.63 15.22
CA VAL A 519 -27.18 23.54 14.33
C VAL A 519 -28.66 23.56 14.73
N TYR A 520 -29.13 24.67 15.27
CA TYR A 520 -30.56 24.90 15.49
C TYR A 520 -31.15 25.64 14.28
N LEU A 521 -32.00 24.97 13.52
CA LEU A 521 -32.56 25.48 12.27
C LEU A 521 -34.07 25.60 12.36
N ALA A 522 -34.61 26.78 12.04
CA ALA A 522 -36.04 27.02 11.88
C ALA A 522 -36.38 27.31 10.41
N PRO A 523 -37.02 26.38 9.68
CA PRO A 523 -37.51 26.63 8.33
C PRO A 523 -38.85 27.36 8.37
N ARG A 524 -39.15 28.18 7.36
CA ARG A 524 -40.49 28.70 7.07
C ARG A 524 -41.12 27.81 6.01
N ALA A 525 -42.24 27.16 6.32
CA ALA A 525 -42.87 26.29 5.34
C ALA A 525 -43.26 27.06 4.06
N PRO A 526 -43.16 26.46 2.88
CA PRO A 526 -43.45 27.16 1.63
C PRO A 526 -44.88 27.72 1.52
N THR A 527 -45.83 27.11 2.22
CA THR A 527 -47.26 27.48 2.16
C THR A 527 -47.80 27.91 3.52
N ASP A 528 -48.93 28.63 3.50
CA ASP A 528 -49.66 29.05 4.70
C ASP A 528 -50.88 28.17 5.01
N THR A 529 -51.02 27.03 4.32
CA THR A 529 -52.18 26.13 4.47
C THR A 529 -52.20 25.46 5.85
N TRP A 530 -53.33 24.88 6.24
CA TRP A 530 -53.46 24.19 7.52
C TRP A 530 -52.51 22.98 7.63
N ASN A 531 -52.18 22.35 6.50
CA ASN A 531 -51.32 21.17 6.40
C ASN A 531 -49.90 21.49 5.89
N LEU A 532 -49.39 22.71 6.12
CA LEU A 532 -48.14 23.22 5.55
C LEU A 532 -46.92 22.26 5.65
N TRP A 533 -46.83 21.45 6.71
CA TRP A 533 -45.73 20.51 6.95
C TRP A 533 -46.01 19.08 6.48
N GLN A 534 -47.22 18.79 5.99
CA GLN A 534 -47.68 17.48 5.52
C GLN A 534 -47.88 17.49 4.00
N MET A 535 -47.14 18.32 3.27
CA MET A 535 -47.21 18.39 1.80
C MET A 535 -46.02 17.66 1.15
N PRO A 536 -46.17 17.04 -0.03
CA PRO A 536 -45.11 16.21 -0.63
C PRO A 536 -43.78 16.91 -0.89
N HIS A 537 -43.80 18.23 -1.13
CA HIS A 537 -42.57 19.00 -1.35
C HIS A 537 -41.71 19.15 -0.08
N ILE A 538 -42.30 18.99 1.11
CA ILE A 538 -41.57 19.10 2.37
C ILE A 538 -40.51 18.00 2.49
N ASP A 539 -40.83 16.78 2.06
CA ASP A 539 -39.93 15.62 2.12
C ASP A 539 -38.70 15.84 1.23
N ARG A 540 -38.89 16.40 0.03
CA ARG A 540 -37.80 16.75 -0.90
C ARG A 540 -36.94 17.90 -0.37
N LEU A 541 -37.57 18.95 0.14
CA LEU A 541 -36.88 20.10 0.71
C LEU A 541 -36.08 19.73 1.97
N PHE A 542 -36.62 18.86 2.84
CA PHE A 542 -35.90 18.39 4.02
C PHE A 542 -34.77 17.43 3.65
N THR A 543 -34.98 16.56 2.66
CA THR A 543 -33.91 15.71 2.12
C THR A 543 -32.72 16.56 1.64
N ARG A 544 -32.99 17.56 0.80
CA ARG A 544 -31.98 18.49 0.28
C ARG A 544 -31.31 19.30 1.40
N LEU A 545 -32.10 19.83 2.34
CA LEU A 545 -31.58 20.61 3.46
C LEU A 545 -30.63 19.82 4.35
N ILE A 546 -30.98 18.57 4.67
CA ILE A 546 -30.15 17.70 5.51
C ILE A 546 -28.84 17.39 4.78
N GLU A 547 -28.92 17.03 3.51
CA GLU A 547 -27.76 16.75 2.65
C GLU A 547 -26.81 17.95 2.57
N ASP A 548 -27.34 19.16 2.34
CA ASP A 548 -26.54 20.37 2.29
C ASP A 548 -25.84 20.64 3.63
N LEU A 549 -26.52 20.42 4.76
CA LEU A 549 -25.97 20.64 6.10
C LEU A 549 -24.94 19.58 6.52
N ILE A 550 -25.08 18.34 6.06
CA ILE A 550 -24.05 17.31 6.26
C ILE A 550 -22.73 17.80 5.65
N VAL A 551 -22.76 18.34 4.43
CA VAL A 551 -21.54 18.76 3.72
C VAL A 551 -21.03 20.13 4.14
N LEU A 552 -21.92 21.11 4.30
CA LEU A 552 -21.57 22.52 4.45
C LEU A 552 -21.44 22.97 5.91
N GLU A 553 -22.10 22.28 6.86
CA GLU A 553 -22.04 22.57 8.29
C GLU A 553 -21.46 21.40 9.12
N ASP A 554 -21.00 20.33 8.45
CA ASP A 554 -20.45 19.12 9.06
C ASP A 554 -21.42 18.51 10.08
N VAL A 555 -22.70 18.40 9.68
CA VAL A 555 -23.73 17.74 10.48
C VAL A 555 -23.54 16.23 10.45
N ASP A 556 -23.58 15.62 11.63
CA ASP A 556 -23.61 14.17 11.78
C ASP A 556 -24.99 13.64 11.30
N PRO A 557 -25.04 12.82 10.23
CA PRO A 557 -26.30 12.30 9.69
C PRO A 557 -27.05 11.41 10.70
N ASP A 558 -26.37 10.88 11.71
CA ASP A 558 -26.97 10.07 12.76
C ASP A 558 -27.42 10.90 13.99
N ARG A 559 -27.32 12.23 13.93
CA ARG A 559 -27.76 13.18 14.99
C ARG A 559 -28.67 14.29 14.45
N VAL A 560 -29.58 13.92 13.56
CA VAL A 560 -30.62 14.82 13.03
C VAL A 560 -31.92 14.66 13.81
N TYR A 561 -32.45 15.75 14.32
CA TYR A 561 -33.67 15.79 15.13
C TYR A 561 -34.72 16.68 14.47
N VAL A 562 -35.97 16.22 14.45
CA VAL A 562 -37.10 17.01 13.94
C VAL A 562 -38.08 17.34 15.06
N MET A 563 -38.42 18.62 15.21
CA MET A 563 -39.31 19.07 16.27
C MET A 563 -40.22 20.20 15.78
N GLY A 564 -41.32 20.46 16.47
CA GLY A 564 -42.19 21.55 16.07
C GLY A 564 -43.28 21.90 17.06
N TYR A 565 -43.74 23.15 17.00
CA TYR A 565 -44.75 23.70 17.89
C TYR A 565 -46.07 23.96 17.16
N SER A 566 -47.21 23.58 17.76
CA SER A 566 -48.56 23.80 17.19
C SER A 566 -48.71 23.12 15.83
N ALA A 567 -48.99 23.84 14.73
CA ALA A 567 -48.97 23.25 13.39
C ALA A 567 -47.62 22.60 13.02
N GLY A 568 -46.50 23.09 13.58
CA GLY A 568 -45.21 22.39 13.48
C GLY A 568 -45.19 21.07 14.28
N GLY A 569 -45.94 20.99 15.37
CA GLY A 569 -46.19 19.75 16.10
C GLY A 569 -47.05 18.77 15.29
N ASP A 570 -48.05 19.26 14.54
CA ASP A 570 -48.79 18.45 13.57
C ASP A 570 -47.82 17.85 12.53
N GLY A 571 -46.91 18.70 12.02
CA GLY A 571 -45.80 18.28 11.15
C GLY A 571 -44.92 17.20 11.79
N ALA A 572 -44.55 17.35 13.06
CA ALA A 572 -43.72 16.37 13.77
C ALA A 572 -44.41 15.01 13.88
N PHE A 573 -45.74 14.96 14.10
CA PHE A 573 -46.48 13.70 14.09
C PHE A 573 -46.46 12.99 12.73
N GLN A 574 -46.47 13.76 11.64
CA GLN A 574 -46.60 13.25 10.27
C GLN A 574 -45.23 12.86 9.68
N LEU A 575 -44.23 13.72 9.84
CA LEU A 575 -42.88 13.54 9.29
C LEU A 575 -42.06 12.49 10.05
N ALA A 576 -42.21 12.41 11.37
CA ALA A 576 -41.41 11.49 12.18
C ALA A 576 -41.57 10.01 11.80
N PRO A 577 -42.79 9.44 11.68
CA PRO A 577 -42.96 8.04 11.27
C PRO A 577 -42.61 7.80 9.80
N ARG A 578 -42.93 8.74 8.89
CA ARG A 578 -42.76 8.52 7.44
C ARG A 578 -41.32 8.71 6.94
N MET A 579 -40.55 9.56 7.62
CA MET A 579 -39.13 9.80 7.32
C MET A 579 -38.22 9.30 8.45
N ALA A 580 -38.65 8.31 9.23
CA ALA A 580 -37.95 7.86 10.44
C ALA A 580 -36.48 7.48 10.20
N ASP A 581 -36.15 7.01 9.00
CA ASP A 581 -34.79 6.69 8.58
C ASP A 581 -33.87 7.90 8.36
N ARG A 582 -34.37 9.13 8.53
CA ARG A 582 -33.61 10.38 8.52
C ARG A 582 -33.37 10.94 9.91
N TRP A 583 -34.08 10.45 10.93
CA TRP A 583 -34.11 11.05 12.26
C TRP A 583 -33.41 10.17 13.29
N ALA A 584 -32.67 10.78 14.20
CA ALA A 584 -32.31 10.14 15.46
C ALA A 584 -33.49 10.13 16.44
N ALA A 585 -34.21 11.26 16.49
CA ALA A 585 -35.41 11.40 17.30
C ALA A 585 -36.27 12.58 16.85
N ALA A 586 -37.52 12.61 17.30
CA ALA A 586 -38.45 13.69 17.05
C ALA A 586 -39.21 14.14 18.30
N ALA A 587 -39.61 15.41 18.33
CA ALA A 587 -40.42 15.97 19.42
C ALA A 587 -41.62 16.77 18.89
N MET A 588 -42.80 16.38 19.35
CA MET A 588 -44.04 17.09 19.09
C MET A 588 -44.38 17.99 20.27
N MET A 589 -44.64 19.28 20.00
CA MET A 589 -45.08 20.25 21.01
C MET A 589 -46.43 20.87 20.61
N ALA A 590 -47.46 20.66 21.44
CA ALA A 590 -48.79 21.26 21.30
C ALA A 590 -49.49 21.08 19.92
N GLY A 591 -49.16 20.02 19.20
CA GLY A 591 -49.75 19.62 17.92
C GLY A 591 -50.85 18.57 18.04
N HIS A 592 -51.51 18.32 16.92
CA HIS A 592 -52.56 17.35 16.70
C HIS A 592 -52.09 16.29 15.70
N PRO A 593 -52.25 14.99 16.00
CA PRO A 593 -51.70 13.92 15.16
C PRO A 593 -52.43 13.74 13.83
N GLY A 594 -53.67 14.19 13.73
CA GLY A 594 -54.51 13.90 12.57
C GLY A 594 -54.71 12.39 12.43
N ASP A 595 -54.37 11.87 11.26
CA ASP A 595 -54.39 10.45 10.91
C ASP A 595 -53.01 9.76 11.02
N ALA A 596 -52.01 10.43 11.60
CA ALA A 596 -50.67 9.87 11.78
C ALA A 596 -50.71 8.54 12.53
N SER A 597 -49.90 7.60 12.05
CA SER A 597 -49.69 6.30 12.68
C SER A 597 -48.34 6.25 13.40
N PRO A 598 -48.26 5.71 14.63
CA PRO A 598 -47.00 5.55 15.33
C PRO A 598 -46.15 4.40 14.80
N LEU A 599 -46.65 3.53 13.90
CA LEU A 599 -45.97 2.28 13.54
C LEU A 599 -44.55 2.48 12.98
N GLY A 600 -44.36 3.52 12.15
CA GLY A 600 -43.05 3.89 11.59
C GLY A 600 -42.04 4.44 12.60
N LEU A 601 -42.47 4.77 13.83
CA LEU A 601 -41.59 5.32 14.87
C LEU A 601 -40.71 4.26 15.55
N ARG A 602 -40.80 2.99 15.15
CA ARG A 602 -40.15 1.88 15.86
C ARG A 602 -38.69 2.17 16.23
N ASN A 603 -37.92 2.72 15.29
CA ASN A 603 -36.47 2.79 15.40
C ASN A 603 -35.95 4.18 15.83
N ILE A 604 -36.82 5.13 16.19
CA ILE A 604 -36.42 6.47 16.63
C ILE A 604 -37.03 6.83 17.98
N GLY A 605 -36.41 7.77 18.68
CA GLY A 605 -37.03 8.40 19.85
C GLY A 605 -38.20 9.30 19.42
N PHE A 606 -39.38 9.15 20.03
CA PHE A 606 -40.49 10.10 19.83
C PHE A 606 -40.99 10.72 21.14
N ALA A 607 -40.94 12.05 21.25
CA ALA A 607 -41.44 12.78 22.41
C ALA A 607 -42.73 13.56 22.11
N VAL A 608 -43.61 13.62 23.11
CA VAL A 608 -44.86 14.36 23.10
C VAL A 608 -44.90 15.31 24.29
N TYR A 609 -45.06 16.59 24.02
CA TYR A 609 -45.21 17.65 25.02
C TYR A 609 -46.52 18.39 24.78
N MET A 610 -47.37 18.44 25.81
CA MET A 610 -48.72 18.97 25.68
C MET A 610 -49.18 19.72 26.95
N GLY A 611 -49.92 20.81 26.78
CA GLY A 611 -50.62 21.45 27.89
C GLY A 611 -51.89 20.68 28.26
N GLY A 612 -52.11 20.40 29.54
CA GLY A 612 -53.30 19.69 30.04
C GLY A 612 -54.60 20.46 29.77
N ARG A 613 -54.52 21.79 29.65
CA ARG A 613 -55.63 22.68 29.29
C ARG A 613 -55.70 23.01 27.80
N ASP A 614 -54.82 22.45 26.96
CA ASP A 614 -54.90 22.62 25.51
C ASP A 614 -55.98 21.73 24.88
N GLY A 615 -57.24 22.08 25.15
CA GLY A 615 -58.42 21.33 24.70
C GLY A 615 -58.85 21.62 23.25
N ALA A 616 -58.25 22.59 22.57
CA ALA A 616 -58.58 22.89 21.18
C ALA A 616 -58.23 21.68 20.31
N TYR A 617 -59.16 21.30 19.42
CA TYR A 617 -59.07 20.08 18.60
C TYR A 617 -58.79 18.80 19.42
N LYS A 618 -59.13 18.79 20.71
CA LYS A 618 -58.87 17.69 21.64
C LYS A 618 -57.39 17.29 21.72
N ARG A 619 -56.46 18.23 21.52
CA ARG A 619 -55.02 17.97 21.49
C ARG A 619 -54.50 17.29 22.76
N ASN A 620 -54.92 17.77 23.93
CA ASN A 620 -54.62 17.14 25.22
C ASN A 620 -55.11 15.67 25.30
N GLU A 621 -56.33 15.38 24.86
CA GLU A 621 -56.84 14.01 24.82
C GLU A 621 -56.08 13.13 23.81
N HIS A 622 -55.71 13.68 22.65
CA HIS A 622 -54.90 12.97 21.66
C HIS A 622 -53.50 12.64 22.21
N ALA A 623 -52.87 13.57 22.93
CA ALA A 623 -51.59 13.32 23.59
C ALA A 623 -51.70 12.20 24.64
N ALA A 624 -52.79 12.16 25.42
CA ALA A 624 -53.06 11.08 26.36
C ALA A 624 -53.24 9.73 25.65
N ARG A 625 -54.01 9.68 24.56
CA ARG A 625 -54.15 8.46 23.74
C ARG A 625 -52.83 8.00 23.12
N TRP A 626 -52.00 8.94 22.66
CA TRP A 626 -50.68 8.62 22.11
C TRP A 626 -49.73 8.09 23.18
N LYS A 627 -49.81 8.58 24.42
CA LYS A 627 -49.07 8.01 25.57
C LYS A 627 -49.39 6.53 25.75
N GLU A 628 -50.67 6.18 25.73
CA GLU A 628 -51.12 4.78 25.87
C GLU A 628 -50.67 3.93 24.68
N LYS A 629 -50.89 4.39 23.45
CA LYS A 629 -50.49 3.68 22.23
C LYS A 629 -48.99 3.39 22.15
N LEU A 630 -48.15 4.39 22.46
CA LEU A 630 -46.70 4.21 22.45
C LEU A 630 -46.23 3.27 23.58
N ALA A 631 -46.87 3.33 24.75
CA ALA A 631 -46.59 2.40 25.84
C ALA A 631 -46.97 0.96 25.48
N GLU A 632 -48.12 0.76 24.82
CA GLU A 632 -48.56 -0.55 24.33
C GLU A 632 -47.60 -1.10 23.27
N LEU A 633 -47.24 -0.30 22.27
CA LEU A 633 -46.28 -0.68 21.23
C LEU A 633 -44.91 -1.03 21.82
N ARG A 634 -44.40 -0.22 22.76
CA ARG A 634 -43.15 -0.53 23.49
C ARG A 634 -43.27 -1.79 24.34
N SER A 635 -44.43 -2.05 24.94
CA SER A 635 -44.64 -3.27 25.72
C SER A 635 -44.65 -4.52 24.83
N ALA A 636 -45.13 -4.41 23.60
CA ALA A 636 -45.14 -5.49 22.60
C ALA A 636 -43.78 -5.66 21.90
N ASP A 637 -43.00 -4.57 21.76
CA ASP A 637 -41.66 -4.54 21.17
C ASP A 637 -40.71 -3.75 22.11
N PRO A 638 -40.14 -4.40 23.15
CA PRO A 638 -39.34 -3.73 24.18
C PRO A 638 -38.09 -3.02 23.68
N GLU A 639 -37.67 -3.25 22.44
CA GLU A 639 -36.53 -2.58 21.80
C GLU A 639 -36.97 -1.38 20.95
N GLY A 640 -38.18 -1.42 20.37
CA GLY A 640 -38.73 -0.35 19.53
C GLY A 640 -39.53 0.71 20.27
N TYR A 641 -39.97 1.77 19.58
CA TYR A 641 -40.90 2.79 20.09
C TYR A 641 -40.42 3.50 21.37
N PHE A 642 -39.13 3.84 21.45
CA PHE A 642 -38.61 4.62 22.57
C PHE A 642 -39.29 5.99 22.61
N HIS A 643 -39.90 6.34 23.74
CA HIS A 643 -40.75 7.53 23.80
C HIS A 643 -40.75 8.24 25.15
N LYS A 644 -41.15 9.50 25.12
CA LYS A 644 -41.39 10.33 26.30
C LYS A 644 -42.66 11.14 26.12
N VAL A 645 -43.60 11.05 27.06
CA VAL A 645 -44.82 11.86 27.01
C VAL A 645 -44.98 12.69 28.28
N THR A 646 -45.02 14.01 28.11
CA THR A 646 -45.20 14.98 29.19
C THR A 646 -46.45 15.81 28.92
N ILE A 647 -47.42 15.72 29.83
CA ILE A 647 -48.64 16.54 29.80
C ILE A 647 -48.60 17.45 31.03
N TYR A 648 -48.48 18.76 30.83
CA TYR A 648 -48.37 19.75 31.90
C TYR A 648 -49.78 20.18 32.36
N PRO A 649 -50.29 19.72 33.52
CA PRO A 649 -51.72 19.80 33.85
C PRO A 649 -52.30 21.22 33.79
N GLU A 650 -51.52 22.21 34.23
CA GLU A 650 -51.96 23.60 34.38
C GLU A 650 -51.76 24.46 33.13
N LYS A 651 -51.03 23.96 32.12
CA LYS A 651 -50.63 24.74 30.94
C LYS A 651 -51.67 24.63 29.82
N GLY A 652 -51.84 25.72 29.07
CA GLY A 652 -52.66 25.77 27.87
C GLY A 652 -51.86 25.47 26.61
N HIS A 653 -52.24 26.06 25.48
CA HIS A 653 -51.55 25.86 24.21
C HIS A 653 -50.08 26.31 24.25
N TRP A 654 -49.77 27.36 25.01
CA TRP A 654 -48.42 27.78 25.33
C TRP A 654 -47.98 27.14 26.65
N MET A 655 -46.85 26.43 26.63
CA MET A 655 -46.32 25.67 27.79
C MET A 655 -45.24 26.43 28.58
N ASP A 656 -45.15 27.76 28.40
CA ASP A 656 -44.17 28.63 29.05
C ASP A 656 -42.69 28.22 28.83
N GLY A 657 -42.42 27.52 27.73
CA GLY A 657 -41.08 27.04 27.39
C GLY A 657 -40.60 25.82 28.18
N GLU A 658 -41.44 25.23 29.05
CA GLU A 658 -41.08 24.02 29.82
C GLU A 658 -40.81 22.81 28.92
N ASP A 659 -41.39 22.80 27.73
CA ASP A 659 -41.16 21.82 26.66
C ASP A 659 -39.75 21.89 26.06
N ALA A 660 -38.95 22.94 26.33
CA ALA A 660 -37.52 22.96 26.03
C ALA A 660 -36.73 21.82 26.73
N SER A 661 -37.33 21.19 27.76
CA SER A 661 -36.81 19.95 28.35
C SER A 661 -36.74 18.75 27.38
N ALA A 662 -37.29 18.89 26.16
CA ALA A 662 -37.09 17.97 25.05
C ALA A 662 -35.64 17.92 24.56
N LEU A 663 -34.92 19.05 24.57
CA LEU A 663 -33.62 19.16 23.90
C LEU A 663 -32.57 18.17 24.47
N PRO A 664 -32.36 18.07 25.80
CA PRO A 664 -31.39 17.10 26.33
C PRO A 664 -31.82 15.65 26.09
N TRP A 665 -33.13 15.38 26.00
CA TRP A 665 -33.63 14.04 25.71
C TRP A 665 -33.41 13.65 24.25
N LEU A 666 -33.66 14.56 23.31
CA LEU A 666 -33.34 14.39 21.89
C LEU A 666 -31.84 14.18 21.69
N ALA A 667 -31.00 15.04 22.28
CA ALA A 667 -29.54 15.00 22.15
C ALA A 667 -28.89 13.69 22.62
N ALA A 668 -29.59 12.92 23.45
CA ALA A 668 -29.17 11.61 23.94
C ALA A 668 -29.51 10.45 22.98
N GLN A 669 -30.23 10.73 21.89
CA GLN A 669 -30.58 9.73 20.87
C GLN A 669 -29.62 9.81 19.69
N THR A 670 -29.35 8.66 19.09
CA THR A 670 -28.55 8.50 17.87
C THR A 670 -29.35 7.61 16.92
N ARG A 671 -29.37 7.96 15.64
CA ARG A 671 -30.04 7.17 14.61
C ARG A 671 -29.32 5.83 14.44
N ASN A 672 -30.09 4.77 14.25
CA ASN A 672 -29.57 3.52 13.70
C ASN A 672 -30.01 3.41 12.23
N PRO A 673 -29.12 3.64 11.24
CA PRO A 673 -29.46 3.56 9.82
C PRO A 673 -29.70 2.12 9.35
N LEU A 674 -29.21 1.13 10.11
CA LEU A 674 -29.30 -0.29 9.81
C LEU A 674 -30.00 -1.03 10.97
N PRO A 675 -31.27 -0.76 11.27
CA PRO A 675 -31.95 -1.44 12.36
C PRO A 675 -32.14 -2.93 12.06
N GLU A 676 -32.20 -3.77 13.09
CA GLU A 676 -32.47 -5.22 12.93
C GLU A 676 -33.92 -5.50 12.54
N LYS A 677 -34.84 -4.60 12.89
CA LYS A 677 -36.25 -4.72 12.53
C LYS A 677 -36.80 -3.39 12.03
N VAL A 678 -37.46 -3.44 10.89
CA VAL A 678 -38.14 -2.31 10.24
C VAL A 678 -39.63 -2.58 10.26
N VAL A 679 -40.40 -1.58 10.71
CA VAL A 679 -41.85 -1.55 10.58
C VAL A 679 -42.17 -0.32 9.74
N TRP A 680 -42.55 -0.57 8.49
CA TRP A 680 -42.83 0.46 7.50
C TRP A 680 -44.32 0.46 7.22
N GLN A 681 -44.98 1.61 7.40
CA GLN A 681 -46.35 1.82 6.95
C GLN A 681 -46.41 3.01 6.00
N GLN A 682 -47.07 2.85 4.86
CA GLN A 682 -47.30 3.91 3.89
C GLN A 682 -48.34 4.91 4.40
N ASP A 683 -48.02 6.20 4.27
CA ASP A 683 -48.90 7.32 4.61
C ASP A 683 -49.64 7.84 3.34
N ASN A 684 -50.44 8.90 3.48
CA ASN A 684 -51.03 9.62 2.35
C ASN A 684 -49.97 10.17 1.39
N ILE A 685 -48.80 10.52 1.92
CA ILE A 685 -47.59 10.79 1.14
C ILE A 685 -46.77 9.51 1.15
N THR A 686 -46.83 8.80 0.03
CA THR A 686 -46.13 7.53 -0.14
C THR A 686 -44.67 7.76 -0.48
N HIS A 687 -43.83 6.79 -0.12
CA HIS A 687 -42.40 6.81 -0.42
C HIS A 687 -41.93 5.43 -0.88
N ASP A 688 -40.84 5.41 -1.64
CA ASP A 688 -40.30 4.25 -2.35
C ASP A 688 -39.17 3.54 -1.60
N ARG A 689 -38.65 4.15 -0.53
CA ARG A 689 -37.53 3.64 0.26
C ARG A 689 -37.72 3.95 1.74
N PHE A 690 -37.34 3.02 2.61
CA PHE A 690 -37.33 3.18 4.07
C PHE A 690 -36.26 2.29 4.71
N TYR A 691 -35.26 2.90 5.35
CA TYR A 691 -34.04 2.23 5.81
C TYR A 691 -33.38 1.43 4.67
N TRP A 692 -33.15 0.13 4.89
CA TRP A 692 -32.57 -0.82 3.94
C TRP A 692 -33.63 -1.54 3.08
N LEU A 693 -34.84 -0.99 2.98
CA LEU A 693 -35.91 -1.51 2.13
C LEU A 693 -36.29 -0.52 1.04
N SER A 694 -36.63 -1.02 -0.14
CA SER A 694 -37.25 -0.26 -1.22
C SER A 694 -38.41 -1.03 -1.86
N ILE A 695 -39.39 -0.30 -2.36
CA ILE A 695 -40.52 -0.83 -3.14
C ILE A 695 -40.46 -0.40 -4.61
N GLY A 696 -39.39 0.28 -5.03
CA GLY A 696 -39.26 0.85 -6.38
C GLY A 696 -40.45 1.76 -6.76
N ASP A 697 -40.77 1.81 -8.05
CA ASP A 697 -41.81 2.70 -8.60
C ASP A 697 -43.23 2.11 -8.55
N GLN A 698 -43.43 1.02 -7.81
CA GLN A 698 -44.73 0.34 -7.80
C GLN A 698 -45.80 1.22 -7.11
N PRO A 699 -47.05 1.20 -7.58
CA PRO A 699 -48.12 1.97 -6.96
C PRO A 699 -48.51 1.35 -5.62
N VAL A 700 -48.41 2.13 -4.54
CA VAL A 700 -48.83 1.72 -3.19
C VAL A 700 -49.92 2.61 -2.64
N LYS A 701 -50.72 2.06 -1.73
CA LYS A 701 -51.81 2.79 -1.05
C LYS A 701 -51.44 3.08 0.39
N LYS A 702 -52.00 4.16 0.93
CA LYS A 702 -51.97 4.44 2.37
C LYS A 702 -52.39 3.20 3.16
N GLY A 703 -51.64 2.89 4.21
CA GLY A 703 -51.92 1.79 5.12
C GLY A 703 -51.24 0.48 4.73
N ALA A 704 -50.68 0.36 3.52
CA ALA A 704 -49.82 -0.77 3.15
C ALA A 704 -48.62 -0.86 4.10
N THR A 705 -48.20 -2.07 4.46
CA THR A 705 -47.17 -2.29 5.49
C THR A 705 -46.10 -3.28 5.05
N ILE A 706 -44.87 -3.06 5.53
CA ILE A 706 -43.79 -4.06 5.55
C ILE A 706 -43.29 -4.20 6.98
N VAL A 707 -43.20 -5.43 7.47
CA VAL A 707 -42.42 -5.78 8.66
C VAL A 707 -41.26 -6.64 8.19
N ALA A 708 -40.05 -6.15 8.36
CA ALA A 708 -38.83 -6.88 8.02
C ALA A 708 -37.95 -7.04 9.25
N THR A 709 -37.37 -8.22 9.41
CA THR A 709 -36.37 -8.53 10.45
C THR A 709 -35.12 -9.09 9.80
N ARG A 710 -33.95 -8.83 10.38
CA ARG A 710 -32.68 -9.43 9.98
C ARG A 710 -31.97 -10.01 11.20
N ASP A 711 -31.38 -11.18 11.00
CA ASP A 711 -30.48 -11.83 11.94
C ASP A 711 -29.32 -12.43 11.13
N ALA A 712 -28.16 -11.76 11.19
CA ALA A 712 -26.98 -12.08 10.40
C ALA A 712 -27.30 -12.26 8.89
N GLN A 713 -27.13 -13.47 8.35
CA GLN A 713 -27.37 -13.82 6.94
C GLN A 713 -28.83 -14.18 6.62
N GLN A 714 -29.78 -13.89 7.52
CA GLN A 714 -31.20 -14.18 7.34
C GLN A 714 -32.05 -12.92 7.40
N VAL A 715 -32.96 -12.77 6.45
CA VAL A 715 -33.96 -11.69 6.43
C VAL A 715 -35.35 -12.32 6.33
N SER A 716 -36.29 -11.86 7.15
CA SER A 716 -37.70 -12.24 7.06
C SER A 716 -38.53 -11.02 6.73
N ILE A 717 -39.46 -11.16 5.78
CA ILE A 717 -40.30 -10.07 5.26
C ILE A 717 -41.75 -10.51 5.25
N GLU A 718 -42.59 -9.74 5.93
CA GLU A 718 -44.04 -9.78 5.81
C GLU A 718 -44.49 -8.46 5.19
N ALA A 719 -45.32 -8.53 4.14
CA ALA A 719 -45.83 -7.35 3.48
C ALA A 719 -47.33 -7.48 3.21
N ASP A 720 -48.06 -6.39 3.40
CA ASP A 720 -49.49 -6.29 3.09
C ASP A 720 -49.72 -5.11 2.15
N GLY A 721 -50.38 -5.36 1.03
CA GLY A 721 -50.62 -4.37 -0.03
C GLY A 721 -49.37 -3.95 -0.82
N ILE A 722 -48.31 -4.77 -0.84
CA ILE A 722 -47.04 -4.53 -1.54
C ILE A 722 -46.60 -5.81 -2.24
N ASP A 723 -46.38 -5.75 -3.55
CA ASP A 723 -46.11 -6.93 -4.38
C ASP A 723 -44.62 -7.29 -4.39
N GLU A 724 -43.77 -6.27 -4.46
CA GLU A 724 -42.32 -6.44 -4.63
C GLU A 724 -41.55 -5.65 -3.56
N VAL A 725 -40.53 -6.26 -2.97
CA VAL A 725 -39.68 -5.61 -1.95
C VAL A 725 -38.24 -5.86 -2.31
N THR A 726 -37.45 -4.79 -2.39
CA THR A 726 -36.01 -4.82 -2.58
C THR A 726 -35.32 -4.61 -1.23
N VAL A 727 -34.50 -5.58 -0.83
CA VAL A 727 -33.60 -5.48 0.32
C VAL A 727 -32.28 -4.89 -0.17
N LEU A 728 -31.92 -3.74 0.36
CA LEU A 728 -30.64 -3.06 0.10
C LEU A 728 -29.60 -3.54 1.11
N LEU A 729 -28.40 -3.87 0.62
CA LEU A 729 -27.39 -4.62 1.38
C LEU A 729 -26.02 -3.94 1.34
N ASN A 730 -25.32 -3.95 2.48
CA ASN A 730 -23.93 -3.51 2.60
C ASN A 730 -23.18 -4.38 3.61
N ASP A 731 -21.85 -4.26 3.60
CA ASP A 731 -20.95 -5.04 4.44
C ASP A 731 -20.95 -4.63 5.93
N GLU A 732 -21.55 -3.48 6.29
CA GLU A 732 -21.81 -3.11 7.68
C GLU A 732 -23.01 -3.90 8.24
N MET A 733 -23.94 -4.29 7.38
CA MET A 733 -25.15 -5.02 7.75
C MET A 733 -24.91 -6.52 7.93
N LEU A 734 -24.19 -7.17 7.01
CA LEU A 734 -23.92 -8.61 6.98
C LEU A 734 -22.73 -8.94 6.06
N ASP A 735 -22.32 -10.21 6.02
CA ASP A 735 -21.20 -10.68 5.20
C ASP A 735 -21.69 -11.02 3.78
N LEU A 736 -21.48 -10.11 2.82
CA LEU A 736 -21.93 -10.28 1.44
C LEU A 736 -21.09 -11.28 0.65
N ASP A 737 -20.02 -11.86 1.21
CA ASP A 737 -19.29 -12.99 0.61
C ASP A 737 -19.92 -14.34 0.98
N LYS A 738 -20.93 -14.33 1.86
CA LYS A 738 -21.71 -15.51 2.26
C LYS A 738 -23.12 -15.49 1.67
N PRO A 739 -23.76 -16.66 1.47
CA PRO A 739 -25.15 -16.72 1.06
C PRO A 739 -26.07 -16.00 2.05
N LEU A 740 -26.98 -15.20 1.51
CA LEU A 740 -28.11 -14.57 2.21
C LEU A 740 -29.37 -15.39 1.95
N ARG A 741 -30.19 -15.56 2.98
CA ARG A 741 -31.51 -16.19 2.87
C ARG A 741 -32.61 -15.20 3.21
N ILE A 742 -33.55 -14.98 2.30
CA ILE A 742 -34.72 -14.11 2.50
C ILE A 742 -35.98 -14.96 2.53
N THR A 743 -36.85 -14.74 3.52
CA THR A 743 -38.05 -15.55 3.76
C THR A 743 -39.30 -14.71 3.96
N SER A 744 -40.47 -15.32 3.77
CA SER A 744 -41.77 -14.80 4.21
C SER A 744 -42.56 -15.95 4.84
N GLY A 745 -42.74 -15.90 6.17
CA GLY A 745 -43.12 -17.07 6.95
C GLY A 745 -42.13 -18.23 6.74
N GLU A 746 -42.63 -19.41 6.38
CA GLU A 746 -41.80 -20.59 6.08
C GLU A 746 -41.26 -20.60 4.64
N ARG A 747 -41.73 -19.71 3.76
CA ARG A 747 -41.34 -19.69 2.35
C ARG A 747 -40.00 -19.00 2.16
N VAL A 748 -39.08 -19.66 1.45
CA VAL A 748 -37.83 -19.04 0.97
C VAL A 748 -38.13 -18.24 -0.30
N LEU A 749 -37.86 -16.94 -0.25
CA LEU A 749 -38.01 -16.03 -1.40
C LEU A 749 -36.70 -15.89 -2.18
N PHE A 750 -35.56 -16.01 -1.50
CA PHE A 750 -34.23 -15.94 -2.10
C PHE A 750 -33.22 -16.70 -1.23
N GLU A 751 -32.28 -17.38 -1.89
CA GLU A 751 -31.10 -17.97 -1.24
C GLU A 751 -29.92 -17.87 -2.21
N GLY A 752 -28.89 -17.10 -1.86
CA GLY A 752 -27.75 -16.86 -2.74
C GLY A 752 -26.83 -15.75 -2.24
N THR A 753 -25.69 -15.57 -2.92
CA THR A 753 -24.73 -14.51 -2.59
C THR A 753 -25.03 -13.26 -3.41
N PRO A 754 -25.35 -12.12 -2.78
CA PRO A 754 -25.61 -10.87 -3.49
C PRO A 754 -24.32 -10.26 -4.05
N GLU A 755 -24.42 -9.63 -5.22
CA GLU A 755 -23.25 -9.05 -5.90
C GLU A 755 -23.11 -7.55 -5.59
N ARG A 756 -21.90 -7.15 -5.17
CA ARG A 756 -21.55 -5.74 -4.92
C ARG A 756 -21.28 -5.04 -6.26
N THR A 757 -21.80 -3.84 -6.48
CA THR A 757 -21.57 -3.08 -7.71
C THR A 757 -21.44 -1.57 -7.45
N ILE A 758 -20.64 -0.88 -8.28
CA ILE A 758 -20.53 0.60 -8.25
C ILE A 758 -21.86 1.24 -8.64
N ALA A 759 -22.62 0.61 -9.55
CA ALA A 759 -23.94 1.09 -9.95
C ALA A 759 -24.90 1.16 -8.74
N MET A 760 -24.87 0.17 -7.84
CA MET A 760 -25.71 0.19 -6.64
C MET A 760 -25.25 1.25 -5.62
N LEU A 761 -23.92 1.39 -5.44
CA LEU A 761 -23.36 2.45 -4.59
C LEU A 761 -23.80 3.84 -5.07
N SER A 762 -23.67 4.13 -6.37
CA SER A 762 -24.11 5.40 -6.97
C SER A 762 -25.61 5.60 -6.81
N LYS A 763 -26.42 4.61 -7.17
CA LYS A 763 -27.88 4.70 -7.11
C LYS A 763 -28.35 5.03 -5.69
N THR A 764 -27.85 4.29 -4.69
CA THR A 764 -28.33 4.44 -3.32
C THR A 764 -27.80 5.70 -2.64
N LEU A 765 -26.65 6.21 -3.07
CA LEU A 765 -26.16 7.54 -2.72
C LEU A 765 -27.06 8.63 -3.33
N ASP A 766 -27.37 8.57 -4.62
CA ASP A 766 -28.20 9.58 -5.31
C ASP A 766 -29.64 9.64 -4.75
N GLU A 767 -30.19 8.50 -4.32
CA GLU A 767 -31.53 8.41 -3.70
C GLU A 767 -31.61 9.09 -2.32
N ARG A 768 -30.50 9.14 -1.56
CA ARG A 768 -30.54 9.53 -0.14
C ARG A 768 -29.68 10.73 0.23
N GLY A 769 -28.53 10.92 -0.42
CA GLY A 769 -27.56 11.96 -0.07
C GLY A 769 -26.95 11.78 1.32
N ASP A 770 -26.87 10.53 1.79
CA ASP A 770 -26.44 10.18 3.15
C ASP A 770 -25.36 9.08 3.10
N PRO A 771 -24.13 9.35 3.57
CA PRO A 771 -23.03 8.39 3.50
C PRO A 771 -23.26 7.14 4.35
N ARG A 772 -24.11 7.21 5.39
CA ARG A 772 -24.50 6.08 6.24
C ARG A 772 -25.62 5.24 5.60
N GLY A 773 -26.25 5.75 4.54
CA GLY A 773 -27.35 5.13 3.80
C GLY A 773 -26.94 4.57 2.43
N VAL A 774 -25.66 4.31 2.18
CA VAL A 774 -25.18 3.75 0.92
C VAL A 774 -25.13 2.22 0.99
N PHE A 775 -25.59 1.57 -0.07
CA PHE A 775 -25.65 0.12 -0.19
C PHE A 775 -24.95 -0.34 -1.46
N SER A 776 -24.19 -1.44 -1.36
CA SER A 776 -23.36 -1.97 -2.45
C SER A 776 -24.05 -3.07 -3.24
N ALA A 777 -25.08 -3.70 -2.68
CA ALA A 777 -25.85 -4.76 -3.31
C ALA A 777 -27.35 -4.63 -3.01
N ALA A 778 -28.18 -5.35 -3.77
CA ALA A 778 -29.61 -5.41 -3.55
C ALA A 778 -30.20 -6.75 -4.01
N VAL A 779 -31.29 -7.19 -3.36
CA VAL A 779 -32.06 -8.37 -3.75
C VAL A 779 -33.54 -8.04 -3.74
N THR A 780 -34.21 -8.27 -4.86
CA THR A 780 -35.64 -8.02 -5.03
C THR A 780 -36.43 -9.32 -4.91
N VAL A 781 -37.46 -9.32 -4.05
CA VAL A 781 -38.29 -10.49 -3.73
C VAL A 781 -39.79 -10.15 -3.77
N ARG A 782 -40.64 -11.17 -3.86
CA ARG A 782 -42.11 -11.04 -3.86
C ARG A 782 -42.74 -11.71 -2.64
N PRO A 783 -42.96 -10.98 -1.53
CA PRO A 783 -43.54 -11.55 -0.32
C PRO A 783 -45.03 -11.91 -0.48
N GLY A 784 -45.76 -11.26 -1.41
CA GLY A 784 -47.14 -11.60 -1.77
C GLY A 784 -47.20 -12.57 -2.95
N GLY A 785 -47.71 -13.78 -2.75
CA GLY A 785 -48.00 -14.73 -3.83
C GLY A 785 -48.28 -16.13 -3.30
N ASP A 786 -49.20 -16.87 -3.93
CA ASP A 786 -49.38 -18.30 -3.64
C ASP A 786 -48.09 -19.07 -3.94
N ALA A 787 -47.85 -20.17 -3.21
CA ALA A 787 -46.76 -21.09 -3.51
C ALA A 787 -46.87 -21.53 -4.98
N ALA A 788 -45.97 -21.05 -5.84
CA ALA A 788 -45.83 -21.62 -7.17
C ALA A 788 -45.47 -23.09 -6.99
N GLY A 789 -46.36 -23.96 -7.47
CA GLY A 789 -46.20 -25.40 -7.44
C GLY A 789 -44.92 -25.85 -8.15
N GLU A 790 -44.45 -26.99 -7.68
CA GLU A 790 -43.32 -27.84 -8.12
C GLU A 790 -42.83 -27.68 -9.56
#